data_AF-A0A2I2KQX7-F1
#
_entry.id   AF-A0A2I2KQX7-F1
#
_cell.length_a   1.000
_cell.length_b   1.000
_cell.length_c   1.000
_cell.angle_alpha   90.00
_cell.angle_beta   90.00
_cell.angle_gamma   90.00
#
_symmetry.space_group_name_H-M   'P 1'
#
loop_
_entity.id
_entity.type
_entity.pdbx_description
1 polymer ?
#
loop_
_entity_poly.entity_id
_entity_poly.type
_entity_poly.pdbx_seq_one_letter_code
_entity_poly.pdbx_strand_id
1 'polypeptide(L)'
;MLETHSELDAEQPPRPMRPGTAGDTSAAEPPPAPGLRITRAHTRPGVHPFDEVRWDRRDVVLTNWRDGSAIFRQRGVEFPSFWSGTAAAVVASRYFHGVPGSPEREWSLRQLIVRVVTPYTRTGRRLGYFASDADAEIFEHELIWLVLHQAFSFNSPVWFNVGTDAPQQVASCFILAAEDSLESVLDWYRDEALLFHGGAGSGVNLSRLRSSAELLPSGRPAAGPVSFMRGADASAGTIRAGGAPRPAAKIVVLDVDHPDIADFIECKAREERKIRALRDAGFDMDIGGRDLDSVQFQNANNAVRVSDTFMRAVATDQQFQLHARSDGRAIHSMRARDLFRMIAKAAWECSDPGLHFDDTINDWNTCPTGGRITASNSCSEYMHLDNSSCTIGSLNLLSFLDRNRLFDTARFASAVGLVVLAMDISLSFADLPNPRVRAVTQDYRQLGVGYTNLGALLMATGQAYDSEQGRTTAAAITSLMSATAYRRSAEIAAVLGAYPAFPPNAAAHRRVVARHAAAHAVIRQPADLDAQADLFLRAGQEWDRALFLGERHGWRNAHVTLIAPTGTTGLAMDCATMGVEPDLSLVKLQKSPTGSCMRIVNTTVPTALEALGYPRAAVARIVGFIAAHGHALGAPGLRPEHQAVFACALGPRAIDPMGHVRMMAAVQPFLSGAISKTIRLPADATVDDVAAIFYAGWRKGLKAVAVYRDSAKVGQSLSGVTLPLQGTAVPDAYLDPGEPAAHPVPE
;
A
#
# COMPACT_ATOMS: atom_id res chain seq x y z
N MET A 1 -23.06 -80.38 -21.35
CA MET A 1 -22.58 -81.77 -21.29
C MET A 1 -21.67 -81.87 -20.08
N LEU A 2 -22.13 -82.64 -19.10
CA LEU A 2 -21.41 -83.31 -18.01
C LEU A 2 -20.65 -82.44 -16.98
N GLU A 3 -21.30 -82.36 -15.82
CA GLU A 3 -20.70 -82.23 -14.48
C GLU A 3 -19.86 -83.47 -14.09
N THR A 4 -19.26 -83.35 -12.90
CA THR A 4 -18.76 -84.38 -11.95
C THR A 4 -17.30 -84.88 -12.15
N HIS A 5 -16.46 -85.17 -11.16
CA HIS A 5 -16.54 -85.55 -9.73
C HIS A 5 -15.28 -85.06 -8.97
N SER A 6 -15.39 -84.49 -7.75
CA SER A 6 -15.07 -85.04 -6.42
C SER A 6 -13.78 -85.87 -6.26
N GLU A 7 -12.89 -85.48 -5.34
CA GLU A 7 -12.66 -86.17 -4.05
C GLU A 7 -11.62 -85.44 -3.18
N LEU A 8 -11.90 -85.44 -1.87
CA LEU A 8 -11.05 -85.02 -0.76
C LEU A 8 -10.08 -86.17 -0.41
N ASP A 9 -8.86 -85.86 0.05
CA ASP A 9 -8.33 -86.51 1.25
C ASP A 9 -7.05 -85.87 1.83
N ALA A 10 -7.14 -85.63 3.15
CA ALA A 10 -6.17 -85.76 4.23
C ALA A 10 -4.82 -85.02 4.26
N GLU A 11 -4.62 -84.35 5.41
CA GLU A 11 -3.52 -83.52 5.87
C GLU A 11 -2.18 -84.26 6.12
N GLN A 12 -1.06 -83.55 5.91
CA GLN A 12 0.24 -83.83 6.51
C GLN A 12 0.77 -82.59 7.27
N PRO A 13 1.46 -82.76 8.42
CA PRO A 13 1.83 -81.66 9.32
C PRO A 13 3.05 -80.85 8.84
N PRO A 14 3.26 -79.61 9.35
CA PRO A 14 4.17 -78.65 8.74
C PRO A 14 5.65 -78.95 9.06
N ARG A 15 6.52 -78.77 8.06
CA ARG A 15 7.98 -78.76 8.23
C ARG A 15 8.48 -77.37 8.60
N PRO A 16 9.53 -77.24 9.44
CA PRO A 16 10.01 -75.96 9.96
C PRO A 16 10.73 -75.14 8.88
N MET A 17 10.35 -73.87 8.75
CA MET A 17 11.00 -72.89 7.87
C MET A 17 12.39 -72.52 8.38
N ARG A 18 13.36 -72.50 7.45
CA ARG A 18 14.68 -71.88 7.63
C ARG A 18 14.55 -70.34 7.67
N PRO A 19 15.39 -69.62 8.44
CA PRO A 19 15.36 -68.16 8.45
C PRO A 19 15.87 -67.61 7.11
N GLY A 20 14.96 -67.02 6.35
CA GLY A 20 15.26 -66.28 5.12
C GLY A 20 15.83 -64.91 5.44
N THR A 21 16.87 -64.57 4.69
CA THR A 21 17.60 -63.30 4.65
C THR A 21 16.70 -62.06 4.62
N ALA A 22 17.00 -61.09 5.48
CA ALA A 22 16.42 -59.76 5.48
C ALA A 22 16.64 -59.08 4.11
N GLY A 23 15.57 -59.02 3.31
CA GLY A 23 15.49 -58.15 2.15
C GLY A 23 15.16 -56.74 2.63
N ASP A 24 16.02 -55.81 2.27
CA ASP A 24 15.91 -54.37 2.49
C ASP A 24 14.64 -53.82 1.83
N THR A 25 13.54 -53.73 2.59
CA THR A 25 12.36 -52.99 2.16
C THR A 25 12.65 -51.52 2.39
N SER A 26 13.17 -50.82 1.37
CA SER A 26 13.08 -49.37 1.35
C SER A 26 11.60 -49.02 1.47
N ALA A 27 11.20 -48.50 2.62
CA ALA A 27 9.87 -47.96 2.82
C ALA A 27 9.66 -46.92 1.71
N ALA A 28 8.75 -47.22 0.77
CA ALA A 28 8.30 -46.23 -0.20
C ALA A 28 7.82 -45.01 0.61
N GLU A 29 8.40 -43.84 0.34
CA GLU A 29 7.99 -42.60 0.98
C GLU A 29 6.45 -42.47 0.87
N PRO A 30 5.76 -42.11 1.96
CA PRO A 30 4.34 -41.83 1.88
C PRO A 30 4.12 -40.74 0.82
N PRO A 31 3.03 -40.82 0.03
CA PRO A 31 2.72 -39.77 -0.94
C PRO A 31 2.72 -38.42 -0.22
N PRO A 32 3.27 -37.35 -0.84
CA PRO A 32 3.37 -36.06 -0.19
C PRO A 32 1.99 -35.62 0.31
N ALA A 33 1.90 -35.29 1.60
CA ALA A 33 0.68 -34.83 2.22
C ALA A 33 0.11 -33.62 1.44
N PRO A 34 -1.22 -33.54 1.26
CA PRO A 34 -1.84 -32.40 0.58
C PRO A 34 -1.62 -31.14 1.42
N GLY A 35 -0.77 -30.22 0.95
CA GLY A 35 -0.45 -28.97 1.66
C GLY A 35 0.85 -28.32 1.17
N LEU A 36 1.09 -27.06 1.53
CA LEU A 36 2.35 -26.38 1.24
C LEU A 36 3.42 -26.78 2.26
N ARG A 37 4.63 -27.06 1.75
CA ARG A 37 5.85 -27.13 2.55
C ARG A 37 6.38 -25.71 2.78
N ILE A 38 6.70 -25.38 4.03
CA ILE A 38 7.18 -24.05 4.42
C ILE A 38 8.65 -24.17 4.82
N THR A 39 9.52 -23.43 4.11
CA THR A 39 10.94 -23.37 4.42
C THR A 39 11.21 -22.26 5.43
N ARG A 40 12.00 -22.59 6.45
CA ARG A 40 12.47 -21.62 7.45
C ARG A 40 13.54 -20.71 6.83
N ALA A 41 13.38 -19.40 6.91
CA ALA A 41 14.25 -18.42 6.25
C ALA A 41 14.85 -17.39 7.22
N HIS A 42 14.14 -17.02 8.28
CA HIS A 42 14.60 -16.02 9.26
C HIS A 42 14.77 -16.59 10.66
N THR A 43 14.05 -17.66 10.99
CA THR A 43 13.98 -18.22 12.34
C THR A 43 14.85 -19.47 12.47
N ARG A 44 14.99 -19.99 13.70
CA ARG A 44 15.76 -21.20 13.98
C ARG A 44 14.86 -22.33 14.51
N PRO A 45 15.11 -23.60 14.15
CA PRO A 45 14.38 -24.72 14.74
C PRO A 45 14.52 -24.73 16.27
N GLY A 46 13.42 -24.97 16.99
CA GLY A 46 13.39 -25.07 18.45
C GLY A 46 13.54 -23.74 19.21
N VAL A 47 13.61 -22.60 18.52
CA VAL A 47 13.68 -21.27 19.14
C VAL A 47 12.45 -20.45 18.73
N HIS A 48 11.72 -19.92 19.72
CA HIS A 48 10.61 -19.03 19.45
C HIS A 48 11.14 -17.62 19.13
N PRO A 49 10.63 -16.91 18.09
CA PRO A 49 11.20 -15.62 17.67
C PRO A 49 11.25 -14.55 18.76
N PHE A 50 10.33 -14.58 19.72
CA PHE A 50 10.34 -13.63 20.83
C PHE A 50 11.52 -13.83 21.80
N ASP A 51 12.12 -15.01 21.84
CA ASP A 51 13.24 -15.33 22.73
C ASP A 51 14.59 -14.93 22.12
N GLU A 52 14.60 -14.53 20.84
CA GLU A 52 15.78 -14.04 20.14
C GLU A 52 16.07 -12.55 20.40
N VAL A 53 15.14 -11.83 21.04
CA VAL A 53 15.24 -10.38 21.24
C VAL A 53 15.16 -10.00 22.71
N ARG A 54 15.85 -8.92 23.07
CA ARG A 54 15.75 -8.30 24.40
C ARG A 54 14.51 -7.41 24.45
N TRP A 55 13.79 -7.46 25.57
CA TRP A 55 12.58 -6.69 25.82
C TRP A 55 12.83 -5.67 26.92
N ASP A 56 12.35 -4.44 26.72
CA ASP A 56 12.41 -3.38 27.71
C ASP A 56 11.01 -2.78 27.93
N ARG A 57 10.77 -2.27 29.14
CA ARG A 57 9.57 -1.50 29.48
C ARG A 57 9.86 0.00 29.39
N ARG A 58 8.90 0.75 28.84
CA ARG A 58 8.99 2.21 28.71
C ARG A 58 7.63 2.86 28.80
N ASP A 59 7.62 4.14 29.15
CA ASP A 59 6.41 4.96 29.10
C ASP A 59 6.27 5.58 27.71
N VAL A 60 5.05 5.55 27.18
CA VAL A 60 4.68 6.26 25.96
C VAL A 60 3.83 7.47 26.32
N VAL A 61 4.26 8.66 25.87
CA VAL A 61 3.51 9.92 26.01
C VAL A 61 3.49 10.62 24.66
N LEU A 62 2.29 10.99 24.19
CA LEU A 62 2.10 11.87 23.04
C LEU A 62 1.59 13.22 23.55
N THR A 63 2.29 14.30 23.22
CA THR A 63 1.93 15.66 23.61
C THR A 63 1.42 16.48 22.42
N ASN A 64 0.55 17.43 22.71
CA ASN A 64 0.08 18.46 21.80
C ASN A 64 1.17 19.53 21.67
N TRP A 65 1.56 19.89 20.44
CA TRP A 65 2.63 20.86 20.22
C TRP A 65 2.19 22.30 20.46
N ARG A 66 0.87 22.58 20.40
CA ARG A 66 0.31 23.92 20.56
C ARG A 66 0.31 24.36 22.03
N ASP A 67 0.02 23.44 22.94
CA ASP A 67 -0.20 23.76 24.37
C ASP A 67 0.54 22.84 25.35
N GLY A 68 1.29 21.83 24.85
CA GLY A 68 2.04 20.88 25.68
C GLY A 68 1.18 19.83 26.40
N SER A 69 -0.14 19.83 26.22
CA SER A 69 -1.05 18.89 26.88
C SER A 69 -0.82 17.45 26.42
N ALA A 70 -1.05 16.47 27.31
CA ALA A 70 -0.92 15.06 26.95
C ALA A 70 -2.15 14.60 26.15
N ILE A 71 -1.96 14.21 24.89
CA ILE A 71 -2.99 13.63 24.02
C ILE A 71 -3.20 12.14 24.35
N PHE A 72 -2.11 11.44 24.66
CA PHE A 72 -2.14 10.02 25.00
C PHE A 72 -1.01 9.70 25.98
N ARG A 73 -1.28 8.81 26.93
CA ARG A 73 -0.28 8.29 27.85
C ARG A 73 -0.58 6.84 28.20
N GLN A 74 0.43 5.97 28.09
CA GLN A 74 0.38 4.61 28.62
C GLN A 74 1.74 4.28 29.24
N ARG A 75 1.75 3.86 30.50
CA ARG A 75 2.97 3.57 31.26
C ARG A 75 3.36 2.11 31.16
N GLY A 76 4.66 1.84 31.23
CA GLY A 76 5.21 0.48 31.31
C GLY A 76 4.88 -0.42 30.13
N VAL A 77 4.75 0.15 28.92
CA VAL A 77 4.56 -0.67 27.72
C VAL A 77 5.84 -1.42 27.37
N GLU A 78 5.70 -2.65 26.90
CA GLU A 78 6.80 -3.58 26.63
C GLU A 78 7.01 -3.77 25.14
N PHE A 79 8.23 -3.53 24.69
CA PHE A 79 8.67 -3.64 23.30
C PHE A 79 10.11 -4.18 23.25
N PRO A 80 10.55 -4.73 22.10
CA PRO A 80 11.96 -5.05 21.92
C PRO A 80 12.83 -3.79 22.03
N SER A 81 14.04 -3.93 22.59
CA SER A 81 14.96 -2.82 22.86
C SER A 81 15.28 -1.96 21.63
N PHE A 82 15.28 -2.57 20.44
CA PHE A 82 15.63 -1.89 19.19
C PHE A 82 14.49 -1.09 18.55
N TRP A 83 13.25 -1.25 19.01
CA TRP A 83 12.12 -0.47 18.51
C TRP A 83 12.27 0.99 18.92
N SER A 84 12.06 1.94 18.00
CA SER A 84 12.13 3.37 18.34
C SER A 84 11.00 3.79 19.28
N GLY A 85 11.21 4.90 20.00
CA GLY A 85 10.15 5.50 20.83
C GLY A 85 8.95 5.94 19.98
N THR A 86 9.19 6.38 18.75
CA THR A 86 8.15 6.79 17.80
C THR A 86 7.29 5.60 17.35
N ALA A 87 7.91 4.50 16.91
CA ALA A 87 7.17 3.31 16.50
C ALA A 87 6.38 2.72 17.67
N ALA A 88 7.01 2.61 18.85
CA ALA A 88 6.33 2.17 20.06
C ALA A 88 5.13 3.06 20.40
N ALA A 89 5.26 4.38 20.26
CA ALA A 89 4.18 5.32 20.53
C ALA A 89 3.02 5.19 19.52
N VAL A 90 3.33 5.00 18.23
CA VAL A 90 2.32 4.77 17.19
C VAL A 90 1.57 3.47 17.45
N VAL A 91 2.27 2.37 17.72
CA VAL A 91 1.66 1.06 18.00
C VAL A 91 0.84 1.11 19.29
N ALA A 92 1.41 1.63 20.39
CA ALA A 92 0.73 1.66 21.67
C ALA A 92 -0.50 2.58 21.67
N SER A 93 -0.47 3.70 20.95
CA SER A 93 -1.63 4.61 20.90
C SER A 93 -2.74 4.14 19.94
N ARG A 94 -2.40 3.39 18.89
CA ARG A 94 -3.36 3.03 17.83
C ARG A 94 -3.76 1.57 17.79
N TYR A 95 -2.83 0.64 18.03
CA TYR A 95 -3.03 -0.79 17.77
C TYR A 95 -3.20 -1.66 19.00
N PHE A 96 -2.74 -1.21 20.16
CA PHE A 96 -3.07 -1.88 21.42
C PHE A 96 -4.59 -1.85 21.64
N HIS A 97 -5.15 -3.02 21.88
CA HIS A 97 -6.58 -3.24 22.12
C HIS A 97 -6.93 -3.01 23.61
N GLY A 98 -8.19 -2.67 23.89
CA GLY A 98 -8.68 -2.37 25.24
C GLY A 98 -8.65 -0.87 25.58
N VAL A 99 -9.31 -0.47 26.66
CA VAL A 99 -9.40 0.95 27.05
C VAL A 99 -8.15 1.38 27.81
N PRO A 100 -7.47 2.48 27.46
CA PRO A 100 -6.29 2.94 28.21
C PRO A 100 -6.58 3.05 29.71
N GLY A 101 -5.76 2.38 30.53
CA GLY A 101 -5.92 2.33 31.99
C GLY A 101 -6.78 1.18 32.51
N SER A 102 -7.46 0.42 31.64
CA SER A 102 -8.18 -0.79 32.05
C SER A 102 -7.25 -2.01 32.13
N PRO A 103 -7.58 -3.04 32.94
CA PRO A 103 -6.79 -4.27 33.03
C PRO A 103 -6.67 -5.04 31.72
N GLU A 104 -7.66 -4.90 30.83
CA GLU A 104 -7.74 -5.58 29.53
C GLU A 104 -6.91 -4.90 28.44
N ARG A 105 -6.34 -3.72 28.72
CA ARG A 105 -5.49 -2.98 27.79
C ARG A 105 -4.23 -3.78 27.48
N GLU A 106 -3.98 -4.05 26.20
CA GLU A 106 -2.70 -4.57 25.75
C GLU A 106 -1.58 -3.61 26.14
N TRP A 107 -0.50 -4.16 26.70
CA TRP A 107 0.65 -3.40 27.17
C TRP A 107 1.97 -3.92 26.59
N SER A 108 1.97 -5.09 25.93
CA SER A 108 3.15 -5.66 25.29
C SER A 108 2.93 -5.89 23.79
N LEU A 109 3.95 -5.59 22.97
CA LEU A 109 3.94 -5.96 21.55
C LEU A 109 3.79 -7.48 21.35
N ARG A 110 4.24 -8.31 22.30
CA ARG A 110 4.01 -9.77 22.26
C ARG A 110 2.52 -10.10 22.21
N GLN A 111 1.71 -9.45 23.04
CA GLN A 111 0.25 -9.67 23.10
C GLN A 111 -0.40 -9.34 21.75
N LEU A 112 -0.06 -8.17 21.19
CA LEU A 112 -0.55 -7.72 19.89
C LEU A 112 -0.19 -8.72 18.77
N ILE A 113 1.07 -9.15 18.70
CA ILE A 113 1.52 -10.08 17.66
C ILE A 113 0.83 -11.44 17.80
N VAL A 114 0.75 -12.00 19.02
CA VAL A 114 0.09 -13.29 19.26
C VAL A 114 -1.39 -13.22 18.88
N ARG A 115 -2.09 -12.15 19.29
CA ARG A 115 -3.51 -11.93 18.96
C ARG A 115 -3.73 -11.93 17.45
N VAL A 116 -2.85 -11.27 16.70
CA VAL A 116 -2.99 -11.15 15.24
C VAL A 116 -2.55 -12.40 14.50
N VAL A 117 -1.43 -13.04 14.88
CA VAL A 117 -0.87 -14.18 14.11
C VAL A 117 -1.62 -15.49 14.37
N THR A 118 -2.09 -15.72 15.60
CA THR A 118 -2.74 -17.00 15.98
C THR A 118 -3.93 -17.37 15.06
N PRO A 119 -4.86 -16.45 14.72
CA PRO A 119 -5.96 -16.75 13.80
C PRO A 119 -5.50 -17.19 12.41
N TYR A 120 -4.39 -16.67 11.90
CA TYR A 120 -3.82 -17.07 10.61
C TYR A 120 -3.31 -18.50 10.68
N THR A 121 -2.45 -18.82 11.65
CA THR A 121 -1.89 -20.16 11.79
C THR A 121 -3.00 -21.20 12.02
N ARG A 122 -3.94 -20.92 12.93
CA ARG A 122 -5.08 -21.80 13.21
C ARG A 122 -5.93 -22.04 11.96
N THR A 123 -6.22 -20.99 11.20
CA THR A 123 -7.04 -21.11 9.98
C THR A 123 -6.29 -21.85 8.87
N GLY A 124 -4.99 -21.58 8.71
CA GLY A 124 -4.13 -22.29 7.76
C GLY A 124 -4.07 -23.79 8.04
N ARG A 125 -3.90 -24.18 9.30
CA ARG A 125 -3.97 -25.59 9.75
C ARG A 125 -5.33 -26.21 9.41
N ARG A 126 -6.42 -25.56 9.82
CA ARG A 126 -7.79 -26.07 9.65
C ARG A 126 -8.19 -26.25 8.17
N LEU A 127 -7.73 -25.37 7.29
CA LEU A 127 -8.12 -25.36 5.88
C LEU A 127 -7.14 -26.07 4.96
N GLY A 128 -6.13 -26.75 5.50
CA GLY A 128 -5.19 -27.56 4.71
C GLY A 128 -4.18 -26.74 3.89
N TYR A 129 -3.82 -25.54 4.36
CA TYR A 129 -2.75 -24.76 3.69
C TYR A 129 -1.37 -25.41 3.88
N PHE A 130 -1.15 -26.11 4.99
CA PHE A 130 0.15 -26.66 5.38
C PHE A 130 0.19 -28.17 5.21
N ALA A 131 1.32 -28.71 4.72
CA ALA A 131 1.49 -30.15 4.55
C ALA A 131 1.69 -30.90 5.89
N SER A 132 2.03 -30.20 6.97
CA SER A 132 2.21 -30.76 8.30
C SER A 132 2.08 -29.70 9.40
N ASP A 133 1.98 -30.13 10.65
CA ASP A 133 2.01 -29.23 11.81
C ASP A 133 3.35 -28.49 11.95
N ALA A 134 4.45 -29.11 11.56
CA ALA A 134 5.76 -28.48 11.51
C ALA A 134 5.79 -27.33 10.48
N ASP A 135 5.18 -27.51 9.32
CA ASP A 135 5.04 -26.45 8.31
C ASP A 135 4.21 -25.27 8.85
N ALA A 136 3.16 -25.55 9.63
CA ALA A 136 2.35 -24.53 10.27
C ALA A 136 3.11 -23.78 11.39
N GLU A 137 3.92 -24.47 12.18
CA GLU A 137 4.81 -23.85 13.18
C GLU A 137 5.87 -22.96 12.51
N ILE A 138 6.49 -23.43 11.41
CA ILE A 138 7.43 -22.62 10.65
C ILE A 138 6.74 -21.36 10.13
N PHE A 139 5.54 -21.48 9.54
CA PHE A 139 4.75 -20.33 9.10
C PHE A 139 4.51 -19.32 10.23
N GLU A 140 4.08 -19.81 11.40
CA GLU A 140 3.82 -19.00 12.58
C GLU A 140 5.08 -18.24 13.03
N HIS A 141 6.20 -18.95 13.19
CA HIS A 141 7.45 -18.35 13.63
C HIS A 141 7.98 -17.33 12.62
N GLU A 142 7.97 -17.66 11.32
CA GLU A 142 8.46 -16.75 10.28
C GLU A 142 7.58 -15.49 10.18
N LEU A 143 6.25 -15.62 10.33
CA LEU A 143 5.34 -14.47 10.30
C LEU A 143 5.53 -13.58 11.54
N ILE A 144 5.66 -14.18 12.73
CA ILE A 144 6.02 -13.46 13.97
C ILE A 144 7.33 -12.71 13.77
N TRP A 145 8.35 -13.36 13.20
CA TRP A 145 9.65 -12.75 12.98
C TRP A 145 9.55 -11.52 12.08
N LEU A 146 8.82 -11.62 10.96
CA LEU A 146 8.65 -10.51 10.01
C LEU A 146 8.00 -9.26 10.64
N VAL A 147 6.96 -9.45 11.47
CA VAL A 147 6.29 -8.32 12.12
C VAL A 147 7.07 -7.79 13.32
N LEU A 148 7.74 -8.67 14.08
CA LEU A 148 8.56 -8.30 15.24
C LEU A 148 9.76 -7.43 14.85
N HIS A 149 10.39 -7.74 13.72
CA HIS A 149 11.57 -7.04 13.19
C HIS A 149 11.22 -5.91 12.22
N GLN A 150 9.95 -5.48 12.17
CA GLN A 150 9.48 -4.39 11.31
C GLN A 150 9.84 -4.60 9.82
N ALA A 151 9.98 -5.86 9.38
CA ALA A 151 10.25 -6.25 7.99
C ALA A 151 8.96 -6.31 7.15
N PHE A 152 7.82 -6.45 7.81
CA PHE A 152 6.50 -6.47 7.20
C PHE A 152 5.45 -5.90 8.17
N SER A 153 4.42 -5.27 7.61
CA SER A 153 3.20 -4.95 8.33
C SER A 153 1.98 -5.24 7.46
N PHE A 154 0.96 -5.82 8.09
CA PHE A 154 -0.41 -5.78 7.57
C PHE A 154 -0.93 -4.34 7.56
N ASN A 155 -2.02 -4.10 6.82
CA ASN A 155 -2.80 -2.87 6.91
C ASN A 155 -3.43 -2.68 8.31
N SER A 156 -3.83 -1.45 8.62
CA SER A 156 -4.33 -1.10 9.95
C SER A 156 -5.54 -1.90 10.45
N PRO A 157 -6.56 -2.22 9.62
CA PRO A 157 -7.71 -3.03 10.07
C PRO A 157 -7.34 -4.39 10.67
N VAL A 158 -6.29 -5.05 10.15
CA VAL A 158 -5.81 -6.31 10.72
C VAL A 158 -5.38 -6.12 12.17
N TRP A 159 -4.60 -5.08 12.47
CA TRP A 159 -4.13 -4.79 13.82
C TRP A 159 -5.26 -4.41 14.78
N PHE A 160 -6.28 -3.72 14.29
CA PHE A 160 -7.43 -3.31 15.10
C PHE A 160 -8.36 -4.47 15.47
N ASN A 161 -8.62 -5.36 14.52
CA ASN A 161 -9.79 -6.25 14.59
C ASN A 161 -9.43 -7.73 14.78
N VAL A 162 -8.31 -8.19 14.20
CA VAL A 162 -8.01 -9.63 14.18
C VAL A 162 -7.73 -10.14 15.59
N GLY A 163 -8.36 -11.27 15.93
CA GLY A 163 -8.22 -11.92 17.23
C GLY A 163 -8.96 -11.22 18.38
N THR A 164 -9.85 -10.27 18.07
CA THR A 164 -10.76 -9.62 19.04
C THR A 164 -12.18 -10.18 18.94
N ASP A 165 -13.09 -9.74 19.82
CA ASP A 165 -14.53 -10.08 19.75
C ASP A 165 -15.29 -9.29 18.66
N ALA A 166 -14.64 -8.30 18.04
CA ALA A 166 -15.21 -7.55 16.93
C ALA A 166 -15.19 -8.38 15.62
N PRO A 167 -16.00 -8.02 14.61
CA PRO A 167 -15.91 -8.62 13.28
C PRO A 167 -14.46 -8.57 12.76
N GLN A 168 -13.99 -9.69 12.21
CA GLN A 168 -12.63 -9.90 11.74
C GLN A 168 -12.37 -9.18 10.40
N GLN A 169 -12.49 -7.86 10.38
CA GLN A 169 -12.26 -7.07 9.17
C GLN A 169 -10.77 -6.93 8.89
N VAL A 170 -10.32 -7.56 7.80
CA VAL A 170 -8.93 -7.54 7.32
C VAL A 170 -8.71 -6.62 6.11
N ALA A 171 -9.77 -6.28 5.38
CA ALA A 171 -9.69 -5.39 4.24
C ALA A 171 -9.65 -3.92 4.66
N SER A 172 -8.78 -3.13 4.00
CA SER A 172 -8.70 -1.67 4.17
C SER A 172 -9.30 -0.90 3.01
N CYS A 173 -9.52 -1.56 1.88
CA CYS A 173 -9.83 -0.91 0.62
C CYS A 173 -11.02 -1.60 -0.02
N PHE A 174 -12.02 -0.80 -0.35
CA PHE A 174 -13.28 -1.25 -0.94
C PHE A 174 -13.58 -0.43 -2.18
N ILE A 175 -14.17 -1.10 -3.17
CA ILE A 175 -14.78 -0.45 -4.34
C ILE A 175 -16.26 -0.79 -4.28
N LEU A 176 -17.13 0.22 -4.35
CA LEU A 176 -18.58 0.09 -4.32
C LEU A 176 -19.17 0.46 -5.68
N ALA A 177 -20.39 -0.01 -5.95
CA ALA A 177 -21.20 0.43 -7.07
C ALA A 177 -22.37 1.31 -6.60
N ALA A 178 -22.76 2.27 -7.42
CA ALA A 178 -24.02 2.97 -7.32
C ALA A 178 -24.73 2.91 -8.68
N GLU A 179 -25.95 2.38 -8.68
CA GLU A 179 -26.84 2.34 -9.84
C GLU A 179 -27.72 3.60 -9.89
N ASP A 180 -28.31 3.90 -11.05
CA ASP A 180 -29.14 5.08 -11.30
C ASP A 180 -30.54 4.98 -10.67
N SER A 181 -30.58 4.82 -9.35
CA SER A 181 -31.78 4.83 -8.53
C SER A 181 -31.50 5.44 -7.16
N LEU A 182 -32.51 6.11 -6.58
CA LEU A 182 -32.35 6.69 -5.24
C LEU A 182 -32.04 5.63 -4.19
N GLU A 183 -32.66 4.45 -4.28
CA GLU A 183 -32.39 3.33 -3.39
C GLU A 183 -30.93 2.89 -3.45
N SER A 184 -30.36 2.72 -4.65
CA SER A 184 -28.94 2.33 -4.76
C SER A 184 -27.99 3.42 -4.26
N VAL A 185 -28.34 4.70 -4.42
CA VAL A 185 -27.53 5.81 -3.88
C VAL A 185 -27.56 5.84 -2.35
N LEU A 186 -28.73 5.61 -1.74
CA LEU A 186 -28.86 5.54 -0.29
C LEU A 186 -28.18 4.28 0.29
N ASP A 187 -28.27 3.15 -0.40
CA ASP A 187 -27.50 1.95 -0.08
C ASP A 187 -25.99 2.22 -0.09
N TRP A 188 -25.50 2.96 -1.10
CA TRP A 188 -24.10 3.38 -1.15
C TRP A 188 -23.71 4.21 0.08
N TYR A 189 -24.54 5.17 0.52
CA TYR A 189 -24.26 5.96 1.72
C TYR A 189 -24.18 5.10 2.97
N ARG A 190 -25.12 4.15 3.13
CA ARG A 190 -25.13 3.19 4.24
C ARG A 190 -23.87 2.33 4.21
N ASP A 191 -23.54 1.77 3.06
CA ASP A 191 -22.43 0.84 2.91
C ASP A 191 -21.09 1.56 3.19
N GLU A 192 -20.90 2.79 2.70
CA GLU A 192 -19.73 3.61 3.06
C GLU A 192 -19.65 3.91 4.56
N ALA A 193 -20.78 4.28 5.18
CA ALA A 193 -20.83 4.58 6.61
C ALA A 193 -20.35 3.41 7.48
N LEU A 194 -20.80 2.19 7.16
CA LEU A 194 -20.39 0.97 7.85
C LEU A 194 -18.90 0.68 7.65
N LEU A 195 -18.37 0.89 6.45
CA LEU A 195 -16.95 0.68 6.15
C LEU A 195 -16.05 1.68 6.88
N PHE A 196 -16.45 2.96 6.95
CA PHE A 196 -15.72 3.99 7.70
C PHE A 196 -15.69 3.70 9.20
N HIS A 197 -16.79 3.18 9.75
CA HIS A 197 -16.83 2.74 11.14
C HIS A 197 -15.79 1.65 11.43
N GLY A 198 -15.63 0.69 10.52
CA GLY A 198 -14.60 -0.36 10.57
C GLY A 198 -13.17 0.09 10.22
N GLY A 199 -12.96 1.38 9.93
CA GLY A 199 -11.64 1.95 9.66
C GLY A 199 -11.09 1.70 8.24
N ALA A 200 -11.95 1.32 7.29
CA ALA A 200 -11.57 1.15 5.89
C ALA A 200 -11.94 2.35 5.01
N GLY A 201 -11.33 2.43 3.83
CA GLY A 201 -11.65 3.41 2.80
C GLY A 201 -12.43 2.81 1.62
N SER A 202 -13.22 3.65 0.96
CA SER A 202 -14.06 3.29 -0.18
C SER A 202 -13.68 4.03 -1.47
N GLY A 203 -14.17 3.54 -2.59
CA GLY A 203 -14.27 4.33 -3.80
C GLY A 203 -15.45 3.90 -4.65
N VAL A 204 -15.97 4.81 -5.47
CA VAL A 204 -17.14 4.59 -6.32
C VAL A 204 -17.00 5.38 -7.62
N ASN A 205 -17.48 4.81 -8.73
CA ASN A 205 -17.68 5.55 -9.97
C ASN A 205 -19.17 5.92 -10.10
N LEU A 206 -19.48 7.22 -10.13
CA LEU A 206 -20.85 7.73 -10.21
C LEU A 206 -21.34 7.96 -11.63
N SER A 207 -20.55 7.56 -12.64
CA SER A 207 -20.89 7.78 -14.06
C SER A 207 -22.09 6.98 -14.54
N ARG A 208 -22.60 6.05 -13.74
CA ARG A 208 -23.88 5.36 -14.00
C ARG A 208 -25.08 6.25 -13.71
N LEU A 209 -24.95 7.21 -12.79
CA LEU A 209 -26.03 8.14 -12.45
C LEU A 209 -26.28 9.07 -13.63
N ARG A 210 -27.56 9.30 -13.94
CA ARG A 210 -27.93 10.27 -14.98
C ARG A 210 -27.51 11.69 -14.59
N SER A 211 -27.13 12.47 -15.58
CA SER A 211 -26.70 13.85 -15.40
C SER A 211 -27.83 14.80 -15.03
N SER A 212 -27.48 15.98 -14.51
CA SER A 212 -28.43 17.06 -14.22
C SER A 212 -29.13 17.60 -15.47
N ALA A 213 -28.56 17.37 -16.65
CA ALA A 213 -29.15 17.70 -17.95
C ALA A 213 -30.20 16.67 -18.44
N GLU A 214 -30.34 15.54 -17.73
CA GLU A 214 -31.29 14.48 -18.05
C GLU A 214 -32.56 14.59 -17.18
N LEU A 215 -33.66 13.99 -17.66
CA LEU A 215 -34.94 13.99 -16.97
C LEU A 215 -35.14 12.71 -16.15
N LEU A 216 -35.85 12.84 -15.03
CA LEU A 216 -36.43 11.73 -14.29
C LEU A 216 -37.69 11.20 -15.01
N PRO A 217 -38.17 9.98 -14.67
CA PRO A 217 -39.44 9.47 -15.21
C PRO A 217 -40.64 10.41 -14.98
N SER A 218 -40.56 11.26 -13.95
CA SER A 218 -41.55 12.31 -13.66
C SER A 218 -41.52 13.51 -14.61
N GLY A 219 -40.56 13.58 -15.53
CA GLY A 219 -40.33 14.72 -16.43
C GLY A 219 -39.60 15.91 -15.80
N ARG A 220 -39.15 15.80 -14.54
CA ARG A 220 -38.35 16.84 -13.85
C ARG A 220 -36.85 16.63 -14.11
N PRO A 221 -36.01 17.68 -14.11
CA PRO A 221 -34.56 17.53 -14.18
C PRO A 221 -34.04 16.65 -13.05
N ALA A 222 -33.09 15.78 -13.37
CA ALA A 222 -32.38 14.98 -12.37
C ALA A 222 -31.41 15.87 -11.57
N ALA A 223 -31.01 15.40 -10.38
CA ALA A 223 -30.09 16.13 -9.52
C ALA A 223 -28.62 16.06 -10.00
N GLY A 224 -28.27 15.02 -10.77
CA GLY A 224 -26.90 14.73 -11.19
C GLY A 224 -26.00 14.16 -10.07
N PRO A 225 -24.90 13.48 -10.42
CA PRO A 225 -23.95 12.89 -9.45
C PRO A 225 -23.36 13.90 -8.46
N VAL A 226 -23.05 15.14 -8.89
CA VAL A 226 -22.40 16.15 -8.03
C VAL A 226 -23.28 16.54 -6.84
N SER A 227 -24.61 16.54 -7.02
CA SER A 227 -25.55 16.80 -5.92
C SER A 227 -25.54 15.67 -4.88
N PHE A 228 -25.51 14.41 -5.31
CA PHE A 228 -25.41 13.27 -4.39
C PHE A 228 -24.04 13.23 -3.69
N MET A 229 -22.96 13.58 -4.38
CA MET A 229 -21.63 13.71 -3.76
C MET A 229 -21.64 14.65 -2.55
N ARG A 230 -22.39 15.77 -2.62
CA ARG A 230 -22.52 16.70 -1.49
C ARG A 230 -23.14 16.04 -0.26
N GLY A 231 -24.17 15.20 -0.45
CA GLY A 231 -24.79 14.46 0.66
C GLY A 231 -23.85 13.40 1.25
N ALA A 232 -23.15 12.66 0.38
CA ALA A 232 -22.18 11.65 0.80
C ALA A 232 -20.98 12.27 1.54
N ASP A 233 -20.53 13.46 1.14
CA ASP A 233 -19.45 14.20 1.77
C ASP A 233 -19.79 14.60 3.22
N ALA A 234 -21.01 15.09 3.46
CA ALA A 234 -21.47 15.41 4.81
C ALA A 234 -21.58 14.16 5.72
N SER A 235 -22.03 13.04 5.16
CA SER A 235 -22.05 11.75 5.86
C SER A 235 -20.63 11.33 6.27
N ALA A 236 -19.68 11.39 5.34
CA ALA A 236 -18.27 11.05 5.59
C ALA A 236 -17.62 11.96 6.65
N GLY A 237 -17.95 13.26 6.65
CA GLY A 237 -17.46 14.23 7.64
C GLY A 237 -17.93 13.95 9.08
N THR A 238 -19.06 13.26 9.24
CA THR A 238 -19.67 12.97 10.56
C THR A 238 -19.14 11.67 11.19
N ILE A 239 -18.80 10.68 10.37
CA ILE A 239 -18.46 9.33 10.86
C ILE A 239 -16.98 9.26 11.28
N ARG A 240 -16.71 8.55 12.38
CA ARG A 240 -15.37 8.29 12.92
C ARG A 240 -15.20 6.80 13.19
N ALA A 241 -14.00 6.26 12.94
CA ALA A 241 -13.71 4.84 13.11
C ALA A 241 -13.50 4.48 14.60
N GLY A 242 -14.30 3.56 15.15
CA GLY A 242 -14.01 2.82 16.39
C GLY A 242 -13.49 3.62 17.61
N GLY A 243 -13.93 4.86 17.83
CA GLY A 243 -13.47 5.70 18.94
C GLY A 243 -12.09 6.37 18.74
N ALA A 244 -11.40 6.11 17.63
CA ALA A 244 -10.20 6.83 17.23
C ALA A 244 -10.55 7.97 16.25
N PRO A 245 -9.91 9.15 16.33
CA PRO A 245 -10.14 10.26 15.41
C PRO A 245 -9.48 9.99 14.05
N ARG A 246 -9.97 9.01 13.29
CA ARG A 246 -9.60 8.78 11.89
C ARG A 246 -10.72 9.30 10.98
N PRO A 247 -10.44 10.28 10.11
CA PRO A 247 -11.42 10.76 9.13
C PRO A 247 -11.75 9.66 8.12
N ALA A 248 -12.96 9.70 7.57
CA ALA A 248 -13.37 8.85 6.46
C ALA A 248 -12.42 9.03 5.27
N ALA A 249 -12.08 7.94 4.60
CA ALA A 249 -11.22 7.95 3.42
C ALA A 249 -12.03 7.44 2.22
N LYS A 250 -12.32 8.31 1.26
CA LYS A 250 -13.03 7.92 0.05
C LYS A 250 -12.52 8.61 -1.20
N ILE A 251 -12.76 7.99 -2.35
CA ILE A 251 -12.61 8.61 -3.65
C ILE A 251 -13.92 8.54 -4.44
N VAL A 252 -14.22 9.59 -5.20
CA VAL A 252 -15.30 9.59 -6.17
C VAL A 252 -14.72 9.73 -7.57
N VAL A 253 -15.19 8.89 -8.48
CA VAL A 253 -14.76 8.85 -9.88
C VAL A 253 -15.91 9.28 -10.79
N LEU A 254 -15.59 10.09 -11.80
CA LEU A 254 -16.49 10.42 -12.90
C LEU A 254 -15.77 10.29 -14.24
N ASP A 255 -16.40 9.64 -15.21
CA ASP A 255 -15.91 9.44 -16.56
C ASP A 255 -15.94 10.77 -17.31
N VAL A 256 -14.90 11.03 -18.12
CA VAL A 256 -14.68 12.33 -18.77
C VAL A 256 -15.78 12.73 -19.77
N ASP A 257 -16.57 11.77 -20.26
CA ASP A 257 -17.67 12.00 -21.19
C ASP A 257 -19.03 12.20 -20.48
N HIS A 258 -19.04 12.27 -19.14
CA HIS A 258 -20.27 12.53 -18.39
C HIS A 258 -20.72 14.00 -18.57
N PRO A 259 -22.02 14.31 -18.79
CA PRO A 259 -22.47 15.68 -19.02
C PRO A 259 -22.19 16.66 -17.86
N ASP A 260 -22.21 16.19 -16.61
CA ASP A 260 -21.86 17.00 -15.42
C ASP A 260 -20.33 17.07 -15.13
N ILE A 261 -19.47 16.67 -16.06
CA ILE A 261 -18.01 16.59 -15.82
C ILE A 261 -17.39 17.93 -15.42
N ALA A 262 -17.86 19.05 -15.99
CA ALA A 262 -17.32 20.37 -15.66
C ALA A 262 -17.60 20.76 -14.20
N ASP A 263 -18.81 20.52 -13.70
CA ASP A 263 -19.15 20.78 -12.29
C ASP A 263 -18.40 19.84 -11.35
N PHE A 264 -18.18 18.58 -11.75
CA PHE A 264 -17.38 17.63 -10.98
C PHE A 264 -15.91 18.07 -10.85
N ILE A 265 -15.31 18.57 -11.93
CA ILE A 265 -13.93 19.08 -11.93
C ILE A 265 -13.81 20.32 -11.03
N GLU A 266 -14.76 21.25 -11.14
CA GLU A 266 -14.65 22.54 -10.47
C GLU A 266 -15.14 22.55 -9.02
N CYS A 267 -15.89 21.54 -8.56
CA CYS A 267 -16.57 21.59 -7.25
C CYS A 267 -15.58 21.88 -6.10
N LYS A 268 -14.48 21.12 -5.98
CA LYS A 268 -13.48 21.32 -4.93
C LYS A 268 -12.65 22.59 -5.13
N ALA A 269 -12.34 22.96 -6.37
CA ALA A 269 -11.60 24.18 -6.67
C ALA A 269 -12.40 25.43 -6.26
N ARG A 270 -13.72 25.44 -6.51
CA ARG A 270 -14.63 26.50 -6.04
C ARG A 270 -14.65 26.59 -4.52
N GLU A 271 -14.69 25.46 -3.81
CA GLU A 271 -14.63 25.46 -2.34
C GLU A 271 -13.26 25.92 -1.80
N GLU A 272 -12.14 25.56 -2.43
CA GLU A 272 -10.81 26.06 -2.03
C GLU A 272 -10.69 27.58 -2.18
N ARG A 273 -11.30 28.18 -3.21
CA ARG A 273 -11.38 29.64 -3.34
C ARG A 273 -12.18 30.27 -2.18
N LYS A 274 -13.25 29.62 -1.72
CA LYS A 274 -14.01 30.06 -0.53
C LYS A 274 -13.18 29.93 0.74
N ILE A 275 -12.46 28.82 0.93
CA ILE A 275 -11.56 28.61 2.07
C ILE A 275 -10.56 29.75 2.17
N ARG A 276 -9.94 30.14 1.05
CA ARG A 276 -8.99 31.26 1.01
C ARG A 276 -9.65 32.59 1.36
N ALA A 277 -10.82 32.88 0.79
CA ALA A 277 -11.57 34.10 1.11
C ALA A 277 -11.98 34.18 2.59
N LEU A 278 -12.40 33.06 3.18
CA LEU A 278 -12.77 32.97 4.60
C LEU A 278 -11.55 33.13 5.50
N ARG A 279 -10.43 32.48 5.19
CA ARG A 279 -9.17 32.69 5.91
C ARG A 279 -8.76 34.16 5.89
N ASP A 280 -8.81 34.80 4.72
CA ASP A 280 -8.43 36.21 4.57
C ASP A 280 -9.40 37.16 5.29
N ALA A 281 -10.62 36.71 5.57
CA ALA A 281 -11.60 37.38 6.43
C ALA A 281 -11.44 37.08 7.93
N GLY A 282 -10.48 36.24 8.33
CA GLY A 282 -10.15 35.94 9.73
C GLY A 282 -10.77 34.68 10.32
N PHE A 283 -11.41 33.83 9.51
CA PHE A 283 -11.92 32.52 9.96
C PHE A 283 -10.78 31.51 10.12
N ASP A 284 -10.94 30.58 11.07
CA ASP A 284 -9.98 29.51 11.36
C ASP A 284 -10.15 28.36 10.37
N MET A 285 -9.52 28.53 9.22
CA MET A 285 -9.55 27.60 8.08
C MET A 285 -8.31 26.69 8.00
N ASP A 286 -7.50 26.59 9.05
CA ASP A 286 -6.36 25.66 9.12
C ASP A 286 -6.85 24.21 9.34
N ILE A 287 -5.96 23.23 9.23
CA ILE A 287 -6.30 21.82 9.53
C ILE A 287 -6.75 21.69 10.98
N GLY A 288 -7.97 21.20 11.17
CA GLY A 288 -8.61 21.07 12.48
C GLY A 288 -9.13 22.41 13.04
N GLY A 289 -9.15 23.45 12.21
CA GLY A 289 -9.76 24.73 12.53
C GLY A 289 -11.29 24.63 12.57
N ARG A 290 -11.90 25.39 13.48
CA ARG A 290 -13.34 25.30 13.80
C ARG A 290 -14.27 25.68 12.64
N ASP A 291 -13.80 26.47 11.68
CA ASP A 291 -14.64 27.01 10.60
C ASP A 291 -14.57 26.17 9.32
N LEU A 292 -13.58 25.26 9.23
CA LEU A 292 -13.36 24.39 8.07
C LEU A 292 -14.50 23.38 7.86
N ASP A 293 -15.15 22.93 8.94
CA ASP A 293 -16.22 21.91 8.91
C ASP A 293 -17.46 22.32 8.10
N SER A 294 -17.62 23.62 7.82
CA SER A 294 -18.74 24.15 7.03
C SER A 294 -18.55 24.04 5.50
N VAL A 295 -17.35 23.66 5.05
CA VAL A 295 -16.98 23.62 3.64
C VAL A 295 -17.27 22.25 3.03
N GLN A 296 -17.87 22.24 1.84
CA GLN A 296 -18.28 21.01 1.16
C GLN A 296 -17.12 20.35 0.40
N PHE A 297 -17.29 19.06 0.07
CA PHE A 297 -16.40 18.25 -0.77
C PHE A 297 -14.98 18.07 -0.20
N GLN A 298 -14.79 18.26 1.10
CA GLN A 298 -13.49 18.14 1.76
C GLN A 298 -13.17 16.70 2.22
N ASN A 299 -14.18 15.84 2.30
CA ASN A 299 -14.07 14.49 2.86
C ASN A 299 -13.91 13.40 1.78
N ALA A 300 -13.68 13.78 0.51
CA ALA A 300 -13.45 12.86 -0.58
C ALA A 300 -12.31 13.34 -1.49
N ASN A 301 -11.50 12.40 -1.98
CA ASN A 301 -10.66 12.64 -3.17
C ASN A 301 -11.55 12.56 -4.42
N ASN A 302 -11.23 13.32 -5.45
CA ASN A 302 -11.91 13.23 -6.75
C ASN A 302 -10.92 12.71 -7.81
N ALA A 303 -11.39 11.86 -8.72
CA ALA A 303 -10.65 11.49 -9.91
C ALA A 303 -11.53 11.56 -11.16
N VAL A 304 -10.96 12.10 -12.24
CA VAL A 304 -11.57 12.00 -13.56
C VAL A 304 -11.00 10.79 -14.28
N ARG A 305 -11.90 9.96 -14.81
CA ARG A 305 -11.54 8.77 -15.56
C ARG A 305 -11.54 9.08 -17.04
N VAL A 306 -10.34 9.09 -17.62
CA VAL A 306 -10.11 9.49 -19.01
C VAL A 306 -9.86 8.26 -19.88
N SER A 307 -10.46 8.26 -21.07
CA SER A 307 -10.21 7.25 -22.09
C SER A 307 -9.08 7.65 -23.02
N ASP A 308 -8.48 6.66 -23.66
CA ASP A 308 -7.54 6.81 -24.76
C ASP A 308 -8.11 7.67 -25.89
N THR A 309 -9.41 7.54 -26.17
CA THR A 309 -10.13 8.36 -27.16
C THR A 309 -10.09 9.83 -26.77
N PHE A 310 -10.38 10.16 -25.52
CA PHE A 310 -10.28 11.54 -25.02
C PHE A 310 -8.83 12.05 -25.09
N MET A 311 -7.85 11.26 -24.63
CA MET A 311 -6.45 11.67 -24.63
C MET A 311 -5.89 11.88 -26.04
N ARG A 312 -6.32 11.07 -27.01
CA ARG A 312 -6.03 11.27 -28.43
C ARG A 312 -6.68 12.56 -28.96
N ALA A 313 -7.93 12.84 -28.61
CA ALA A 313 -8.62 14.08 -28.96
C ALA A 313 -7.93 15.33 -28.38
N VAL A 314 -7.38 15.25 -27.16
CA VAL A 314 -6.54 16.32 -26.58
C VAL A 314 -5.29 16.56 -27.43
N ALA A 315 -4.63 15.48 -27.87
CA ALA A 315 -3.41 15.56 -28.68
C ALA A 315 -3.67 16.23 -30.04
N THR A 316 -4.76 15.84 -30.71
CA THR A 316 -5.14 16.30 -32.05
C THR A 316 -6.09 17.50 -32.05
N ASP A 317 -6.39 18.07 -30.89
CA ASP A 317 -7.22 19.26 -30.72
C ASP A 317 -8.65 19.13 -31.25
N GLN A 318 -9.27 17.98 -30.98
CA GLN A 318 -10.61 17.65 -31.48
C GLN A 318 -11.73 18.09 -30.51
N GLN A 319 -12.95 18.13 -31.03
CA GLN A 319 -14.16 18.18 -30.22
C GLN A 319 -14.41 16.83 -29.55
N PHE A 320 -14.95 16.86 -28.34
CA PHE A 320 -15.30 15.69 -27.54
C PHE A 320 -16.77 15.78 -27.14
N GLN A 321 -17.50 14.67 -27.24
CA GLN A 321 -18.94 14.60 -26.97
C GLN A 321 -19.17 14.09 -25.55
N LEU A 322 -20.11 14.72 -24.84
CA LEU A 322 -20.58 14.29 -23.53
C LEU A 322 -21.93 13.56 -23.72
N HIS A 323 -22.03 12.33 -23.22
CA HIS A 323 -23.13 11.43 -23.52
C HIS A 323 -24.06 11.24 -22.33
N ALA A 324 -25.37 11.36 -22.59
CA ALA A 324 -26.43 11.00 -21.66
C ALA A 324 -26.26 9.56 -21.17
N ARG A 325 -26.52 9.30 -19.89
CA ARG A 325 -26.44 7.94 -19.33
C ARG A 325 -27.69 7.12 -19.56
N SER A 326 -28.82 7.78 -19.76
CA SER A 326 -30.12 7.13 -20.02
C SER A 326 -30.26 6.52 -21.42
N ASP A 327 -29.78 7.20 -22.47
CA ASP A 327 -29.98 6.79 -23.88
C ASP A 327 -28.72 6.88 -24.76
N GLY A 328 -27.59 7.35 -24.22
CA GLY A 328 -26.32 7.47 -24.93
C GLY A 328 -26.23 8.64 -25.92
N ARG A 329 -27.26 9.50 -26.03
CA ARG A 329 -27.21 10.63 -26.98
C ARG A 329 -26.17 11.67 -26.54
N ALA A 330 -25.55 12.34 -27.51
CA ALA A 330 -24.71 13.49 -27.21
C ALA A 330 -25.58 14.65 -26.67
N ILE A 331 -25.25 15.15 -25.48
CA ILE A 331 -25.93 16.31 -24.88
C ILE A 331 -25.14 17.58 -25.17
N HIS A 332 -23.82 17.52 -24.99
CA HIS A 332 -22.92 18.67 -25.13
C HIS A 332 -21.65 18.26 -25.87
N SER A 333 -20.99 19.24 -26.48
CA SER A 333 -19.67 19.06 -27.06
C SER A 333 -18.71 20.13 -26.52
N MET A 334 -17.48 19.73 -26.24
CA MET A 334 -16.42 20.61 -25.76
C MET A 334 -15.14 20.32 -26.52
N ARG A 335 -14.30 21.33 -26.73
CA ARG A 335 -12.94 21.12 -27.23
C ARG A 335 -12.15 20.32 -26.18
N ALA A 336 -11.55 19.20 -26.58
CA ALA A 336 -10.90 18.28 -25.65
C ALA A 336 -9.77 18.96 -24.85
N ARG A 337 -9.01 19.87 -25.49
CA ARG A 337 -7.95 20.66 -24.82
C ARG A 337 -8.50 21.60 -23.75
N ASP A 338 -9.67 22.18 -23.94
CA ASP A 338 -10.27 23.09 -22.97
C ASP A 338 -10.74 22.30 -21.74
N LEU A 339 -11.37 21.14 -21.94
CA LEU A 339 -11.74 20.24 -20.85
C LEU A 339 -10.50 19.71 -20.11
N PHE A 340 -9.44 19.31 -20.83
CA PHE A 340 -8.19 18.87 -20.21
C PHE A 340 -7.49 19.99 -19.41
N ARG A 341 -7.49 21.22 -19.93
CA ARG A 341 -6.98 22.40 -19.22
C ARG A 341 -7.80 22.70 -17.97
N MET A 342 -9.12 22.49 -18.00
CA MET A 342 -9.99 22.63 -16.83
C MET A 342 -9.59 21.65 -15.72
N ILE A 343 -9.36 20.38 -16.07
CA ILE A 343 -8.87 19.35 -15.13
C ILE A 343 -7.53 19.78 -14.51
N ALA A 344 -6.56 20.15 -15.36
CA ALA A 344 -5.23 20.57 -14.90
C ALA A 344 -5.28 21.82 -14.01
N LYS A 345 -6.13 22.79 -14.34
CA LYS A 345 -6.31 24.01 -13.55
C LYS A 345 -6.91 23.70 -12.18
N ALA A 346 -7.96 22.89 -12.10
CA ALA A 346 -8.54 22.49 -10.82
C ALA A 346 -7.51 21.77 -9.94
N ALA A 347 -6.76 20.81 -10.51
CA ALA A 347 -5.71 20.10 -9.80
C ALA A 347 -4.56 21.03 -9.36
N TRP A 348 -4.22 22.04 -10.15
CA TRP A 348 -3.25 23.07 -9.77
C TRP A 348 -3.75 23.96 -8.63
N GLU A 349 -5.05 24.26 -8.58
CA GLU A 349 -5.69 25.09 -7.56
C GLU A 349 -5.87 24.36 -6.23
N CYS A 350 -6.26 23.08 -6.23
CA CYS A 350 -6.65 22.36 -5.02
C CYS A 350 -6.18 20.90 -4.93
N SER A 351 -5.28 20.43 -5.81
CA SER A 351 -4.77 19.04 -5.88
C SER A 351 -5.81 17.97 -6.24
N ASP A 352 -7.01 18.37 -6.66
CA ASP A 352 -8.08 17.51 -7.16
C ASP A 352 -8.67 18.12 -8.45
N PRO A 353 -9.17 17.31 -9.39
CA PRO A 353 -9.17 15.84 -9.37
C PRO A 353 -7.83 15.23 -9.84
N GLY A 354 -7.55 14.01 -9.40
CA GLY A 354 -6.55 13.14 -10.05
C GLY A 354 -7.08 12.57 -11.37
N LEU A 355 -6.24 11.79 -12.07
CA LEU A 355 -6.62 11.07 -13.29
C LEU A 355 -6.53 9.56 -13.13
N HIS A 356 -7.53 8.85 -13.65
CA HIS A 356 -7.52 7.40 -13.88
C HIS A 356 -7.57 7.12 -15.38
N PHE A 357 -6.70 6.25 -15.89
CA PHE A 357 -6.61 5.96 -17.34
C PHE A 357 -7.39 4.68 -17.67
N ASP A 358 -8.64 4.80 -18.13
CA ASP A 358 -9.61 3.69 -18.33
C ASP A 358 -8.99 2.51 -19.08
N ASP A 359 -8.44 2.79 -20.26
CA ASP A 359 -8.01 1.75 -21.19
C ASP A 359 -6.76 1.05 -20.68
N THR A 360 -5.80 1.80 -20.10
CA THR A 360 -4.62 1.21 -19.46
C THR A 360 -5.03 0.34 -18.27
N ILE A 361 -5.97 0.78 -17.43
CA ILE A 361 -6.45 -0.03 -16.30
C ILE A 361 -7.06 -1.35 -16.80
N ASN A 362 -7.93 -1.29 -17.81
CA ASN A 362 -8.65 -2.47 -18.28
C ASN A 362 -7.80 -3.40 -19.17
N ASP A 363 -6.76 -2.89 -19.81
CA ASP A 363 -5.80 -3.68 -20.58
C ASP A 363 -5.01 -4.66 -19.67
N TRP A 364 -4.79 -4.25 -18.41
CA TRP A 364 -4.20 -5.06 -17.33
C TRP A 364 -5.23 -5.80 -16.46
N ASN A 365 -6.52 -5.82 -16.84
CA ASN A 365 -7.55 -6.54 -16.09
C ASN A 365 -7.38 -8.06 -16.25
N THR A 366 -7.12 -8.75 -15.15
CA THR A 366 -7.03 -10.22 -15.09
C THR A 366 -8.40 -10.89 -15.21
N CYS A 367 -9.48 -10.15 -14.96
CA CYS A 367 -10.84 -10.65 -14.82
C CYS A 367 -11.90 -9.93 -15.67
N PRO A 368 -11.68 -9.71 -16.98
CA PRO A 368 -12.61 -8.94 -17.82
C PRO A 368 -13.99 -9.58 -17.96
N THR A 369 -14.10 -10.91 -17.79
CA THR A 369 -15.39 -11.62 -17.86
C THR A 369 -16.26 -11.35 -16.63
N GLY A 370 -15.65 -10.94 -15.51
CA GLY A 370 -16.34 -10.49 -14.30
C GLY A 370 -16.84 -9.04 -14.37
N GLY A 371 -16.37 -8.28 -15.36
CA GLY A 371 -16.73 -6.88 -15.57
C GLY A 371 -15.52 -5.99 -15.85
N ARG A 372 -15.83 -4.74 -16.26
CA ARG A 372 -14.84 -3.68 -16.42
C ARG A 372 -14.46 -3.12 -15.05
N ILE A 373 -13.20 -2.72 -14.90
CA ILE A 373 -12.74 -1.98 -13.72
C ILE A 373 -13.14 -0.52 -13.92
N THR A 374 -14.07 -0.02 -13.10
CA THR A 374 -14.65 1.34 -13.27
C THR A 374 -14.12 2.35 -12.25
N ALA A 375 -13.55 1.89 -11.13
CA ALA A 375 -13.12 2.75 -10.04
C ALA A 375 -11.83 2.23 -9.38
N SER A 376 -11.33 2.98 -8.41
CA SER A 376 -10.29 2.57 -7.48
C SER A 376 -10.80 2.67 -6.04
N ASN A 377 -10.01 2.18 -5.08
CA ASN A 377 -10.17 2.58 -3.67
C ASN A 377 -9.74 4.04 -3.44
N SER A 378 -9.90 4.51 -2.20
CA SER A 378 -9.61 5.88 -1.72
C SER A 378 -8.24 6.48 -2.08
N CYS A 379 -7.21 5.64 -2.28
CA CYS A 379 -5.83 6.08 -2.51
C CYS A 379 -5.29 5.71 -3.91
N SER A 380 -6.16 5.17 -4.78
CA SER A 380 -5.90 4.83 -6.19
C SER A 380 -4.82 3.76 -6.45
N GLU A 381 -4.51 2.91 -5.47
CA GLU A 381 -3.61 1.76 -5.60
C GLU A 381 -4.35 0.45 -5.87
N TYR A 382 -5.57 0.28 -5.35
CA TYR A 382 -6.39 -0.91 -5.60
C TYR A 382 -7.40 -0.61 -6.70
N MET A 383 -7.33 -1.39 -7.78
CA MET A 383 -8.17 -1.27 -8.96
C MET A 383 -8.67 -2.66 -9.35
N HIS A 384 -9.96 -2.90 -9.15
CA HIS A 384 -10.62 -4.16 -9.46
C HIS A 384 -12.10 -3.92 -9.71
N LEU A 385 -12.86 -5.00 -9.94
CA LEU A 385 -14.31 -5.02 -10.10
C LEU A 385 -15.04 -4.23 -9.01
N ASP A 386 -16.20 -3.68 -9.35
CA ASP A 386 -17.06 -3.01 -8.38
C ASP A 386 -17.57 -4.00 -7.32
N ASN A 387 -17.93 -3.48 -6.15
CA ASN A 387 -18.29 -4.27 -4.97
C ASN A 387 -17.20 -5.29 -4.63
N SER A 388 -15.95 -4.85 -4.52
CA SER A 388 -14.81 -5.69 -4.15
C SER A 388 -14.06 -5.15 -2.96
N SER A 389 -13.22 -5.99 -2.34
CA SER A 389 -12.36 -5.59 -1.24
C SER A 389 -10.94 -6.11 -1.41
N CYS A 390 -9.98 -5.45 -0.77
CA CYS A 390 -8.58 -5.82 -0.80
C CYS A 390 -7.96 -5.79 0.59
N THR A 391 -7.27 -6.87 0.94
CA THR A 391 -6.34 -6.91 2.07
C THR A 391 -4.97 -6.47 1.57
N ILE A 392 -4.34 -5.54 2.29
CA ILE A 392 -3.05 -4.93 1.88
C ILE A 392 -1.98 -5.27 2.91
N GLY A 393 -0.77 -5.54 2.42
CA GLY A 393 0.42 -5.75 3.23
C GLY A 393 1.64 -5.09 2.59
N SER A 394 2.58 -4.61 3.39
CA SER A 394 3.76 -3.90 2.87
C SER A 394 5.04 -4.38 3.55
N LEU A 395 6.03 -4.74 2.71
CA LEU A 395 7.38 -5.10 3.16
C LEU A 395 8.26 -3.85 3.30
N ASN A 396 9.08 -3.80 4.35
CA ASN A 396 10.07 -2.74 4.55
C ASN A 396 11.35 -3.10 3.81
N LEU A 397 11.65 -2.42 2.70
CA LEU A 397 12.80 -2.76 1.86
C LEU A 397 14.15 -2.64 2.58
N LEU A 398 14.29 -1.71 3.53
CA LEU A 398 15.54 -1.54 4.28
C LEU A 398 15.87 -2.75 5.17
N SER A 399 14.88 -3.52 5.60
CA SER A 399 15.09 -4.74 6.40
C SER A 399 15.74 -5.88 5.60
N PHE A 400 15.81 -5.74 4.27
CA PHE A 400 16.46 -6.68 3.35
C PHE A 400 17.80 -6.15 2.82
N LEU A 401 18.29 -5.02 3.36
CA LEU A 401 19.63 -4.52 3.06
C LEU A 401 20.63 -5.11 4.07
N ASP A 402 21.64 -5.81 3.60
CA ASP A 402 22.66 -6.40 4.46
C ASP A 402 23.69 -5.35 4.96
N ARG A 403 24.65 -5.80 5.78
CA ARG A 403 25.71 -4.93 6.32
C ARG A 403 26.67 -4.41 5.26
N ASN A 404 26.76 -5.08 4.10
CA ASN A 404 27.57 -4.67 2.97
C ASN A 404 26.80 -3.72 2.03
N ARG A 405 25.52 -3.44 2.34
CA ARG A 405 24.58 -2.64 1.55
C ARG A 405 24.19 -3.33 0.24
N LEU A 406 24.19 -4.66 0.23
CA LEU A 406 23.63 -5.48 -0.83
C LEU A 406 22.20 -5.87 -0.46
N PHE A 407 21.31 -5.83 -1.45
CA PHE A 407 19.92 -6.21 -1.25
C PHE A 407 19.79 -7.74 -1.27
N ASP A 408 19.31 -8.33 -0.18
CA ASP A 408 19.13 -9.76 -0.02
C ASP A 408 17.87 -10.25 -0.76
N THR A 409 18.06 -10.59 -2.03
CA THR A 409 17.01 -10.98 -2.98
C THR A 409 16.28 -12.25 -2.52
N ALA A 410 17.02 -13.23 -1.99
CA ALA A 410 16.49 -14.53 -1.59
C ALA A 410 15.62 -14.39 -0.35
N ARG A 411 16.09 -13.61 0.62
CA ARG A 411 15.35 -13.30 1.83
C ARG A 411 14.09 -12.49 1.53
N PHE A 412 14.18 -11.51 0.63
CA PHE A 412 13.02 -10.73 0.18
C PHE A 412 11.97 -11.61 -0.51
N ALA A 413 12.39 -12.47 -1.45
CA ALA A 413 11.48 -13.40 -2.12
C ALA A 413 10.82 -14.39 -1.14
N SER A 414 11.57 -14.90 -0.16
CA SER A 414 10.99 -15.75 0.89
C SER A 414 9.89 -15.02 1.68
N ALA A 415 10.18 -13.79 2.13
CA ALA A 415 9.23 -12.96 2.87
C ALA A 415 7.98 -12.63 2.04
N VAL A 416 8.12 -12.25 0.77
CA VAL A 416 6.99 -12.00 -0.14
C VAL A 416 6.11 -13.25 -0.26
N GLY A 417 6.72 -14.43 -0.45
CA GLY A 417 5.99 -15.69 -0.53
C GLY A 417 5.24 -16.03 0.77
N LEU A 418 5.79 -15.70 1.93
CA LEU A 418 5.10 -15.92 3.21
C LEU A 418 3.95 -14.93 3.42
N VAL A 419 4.16 -13.67 3.04
CA VAL A 419 3.14 -12.61 3.14
C VAL A 419 1.93 -12.92 2.26
N VAL A 420 2.14 -13.37 1.02
CA VAL A 420 1.05 -13.79 0.11
C VAL A 420 0.24 -14.92 0.73
N LEU A 421 0.91 -15.91 1.32
CA LEU A 421 0.25 -17.02 2.00
C LEU A 421 -0.59 -16.53 3.20
N ALA A 422 -0.02 -15.68 4.07
CA ALA A 422 -0.74 -15.11 5.20
C ALA A 422 -1.97 -14.32 4.74
N MET A 423 -1.82 -13.47 3.72
CA MET A 423 -2.91 -12.64 3.23
C MET A 423 -4.00 -13.48 2.53
N ASP A 424 -3.66 -14.55 1.80
CA ASP A 424 -4.71 -15.46 1.27
C ASP A 424 -5.48 -16.17 2.39
N ILE A 425 -4.79 -16.61 3.45
CA ILE A 425 -5.43 -17.20 4.63
C ILE A 425 -6.42 -16.21 5.28
N SER A 426 -6.08 -14.92 5.36
CA SER A 426 -7.00 -13.93 5.95
C SER A 426 -8.34 -13.83 5.25
N LEU A 427 -8.38 -14.04 3.93
CA LEU A 427 -9.64 -14.00 3.17
C LEU A 427 -10.61 -15.11 3.59
N SER A 428 -10.11 -16.18 4.22
CA SER A 428 -10.92 -17.32 4.66
C SER A 428 -11.61 -17.11 6.01
N PHE A 429 -11.23 -16.10 6.79
CA PHE A 429 -11.91 -15.74 8.05
C PHE A 429 -12.39 -14.28 8.08
N ALA A 430 -12.20 -13.53 6.99
CA ALA A 430 -12.59 -12.14 6.88
C ALA A 430 -14.11 -11.94 7.05
N ASP A 431 -14.49 -11.02 7.93
CA ASP A 431 -15.86 -10.53 8.01
C ASP A 431 -16.08 -9.34 7.06
N LEU A 432 -17.02 -9.51 6.13
CA LEU A 432 -17.39 -8.50 5.14
C LEU A 432 -18.90 -8.19 5.26
N PRO A 433 -19.29 -7.04 5.83
CA PRO A 433 -20.70 -6.78 6.15
C PRO A 433 -21.58 -6.66 4.91
N ASN A 434 -21.02 -6.18 3.79
CA ASN A 434 -21.74 -6.05 2.52
C ASN A 434 -21.76 -7.40 1.76
N PRO A 435 -22.94 -8.01 1.51
CA PRO A 435 -23.03 -9.30 0.83
C PRO A 435 -22.50 -9.28 -0.61
N ARG A 436 -22.67 -8.15 -1.33
CA ARG A 436 -22.15 -7.99 -2.69
C ARG A 436 -20.62 -8.02 -2.68
N VAL A 437 -20.01 -7.30 -1.73
CA VAL A 437 -18.56 -7.30 -1.53
C VAL A 437 -18.04 -8.66 -1.11
N ARG A 438 -18.77 -9.35 -0.23
CA ARG A 438 -18.40 -10.69 0.23
C ARG A 438 -18.34 -11.68 -0.93
N ALA A 439 -19.36 -11.71 -1.78
CA ALA A 439 -19.41 -12.59 -2.94
C ALA A 439 -18.20 -12.38 -3.87
N VAL A 440 -17.95 -11.14 -4.29
CA VAL A 440 -16.81 -10.82 -5.17
C VAL A 440 -15.47 -11.12 -4.50
N THR A 441 -15.34 -10.87 -3.20
CA THR A 441 -14.08 -11.17 -2.49
C THR A 441 -13.83 -12.68 -2.39
N GLN A 442 -14.88 -13.48 -2.21
CA GLN A 442 -14.78 -14.94 -2.19
C GLN A 442 -14.46 -15.52 -3.57
N ASP A 443 -15.11 -14.98 -4.61
CA ASP A 443 -14.97 -15.48 -5.98
C ASP A 443 -13.63 -15.15 -6.62
N TYR A 444 -13.00 -14.04 -6.23
CA TYR A 444 -11.80 -13.51 -6.88
C TYR A 444 -10.57 -13.41 -5.96
N ARG A 445 -10.75 -13.42 -4.63
CA ARG A 445 -9.67 -13.49 -3.63
C ARG A 445 -8.56 -12.44 -3.81
N GLN A 446 -8.91 -11.16 -3.79
CA GLN A 446 -8.00 -10.06 -4.11
C GLN A 446 -7.04 -9.71 -2.95
N LEU A 447 -5.75 -9.60 -3.27
CA LEU A 447 -4.67 -9.22 -2.37
C LEU A 447 -3.95 -7.96 -2.88
N GLY A 448 -3.28 -7.24 -1.98
CA GLY A 448 -2.46 -6.09 -2.31
C GLY A 448 -1.12 -6.10 -1.61
N VAL A 449 -0.19 -6.93 -2.11
CA VAL A 449 1.18 -6.99 -1.60
C VAL A 449 2.01 -5.87 -2.23
N GLY A 450 2.65 -5.08 -1.38
CA GLY A 450 3.52 -3.98 -1.79
C GLY A 450 4.75 -3.85 -0.89
N TYR A 451 5.43 -2.72 -1.01
CA TYR A 451 6.56 -2.39 -0.16
C TYR A 451 6.53 -0.91 0.25
N THR A 452 7.41 -0.55 1.16
CA THR A 452 7.71 0.82 1.59
C THR A 452 9.23 1.05 1.64
N ASN A 453 9.69 2.27 1.92
CA ASN A 453 11.11 2.61 2.06
C ASN A 453 11.92 2.57 0.75
N LEU A 454 11.31 2.66 -0.44
CA LEU A 454 12.08 2.67 -1.69
C LEU A 454 13.07 3.85 -1.77
N GLY A 455 12.61 5.07 -1.50
CA GLY A 455 13.49 6.23 -1.47
C GLY A 455 14.63 6.11 -0.47
N ALA A 456 14.35 5.53 0.71
CA ALA A 456 15.37 5.27 1.72
C ALA A 456 16.38 4.22 1.23
N LEU A 457 15.94 3.11 0.63
CA LEU A 457 16.82 2.08 0.09
C LEU A 457 17.76 2.64 -0.98
N LEU A 458 17.23 3.41 -1.94
CA LEU A 458 18.04 4.04 -2.99
C LEU A 458 19.08 4.98 -2.38
N MET A 459 18.67 5.82 -1.42
CA MET A 459 19.60 6.70 -0.71
C MET A 459 20.68 5.90 0.04
N ALA A 460 20.31 4.87 0.80
CA ALA A 460 21.22 4.02 1.58
C ALA A 460 22.29 3.33 0.71
N THR A 461 21.93 3.02 -0.54
CA THR A 461 22.81 2.39 -1.52
C THR A 461 23.55 3.40 -2.40
N GLY A 462 23.45 4.70 -2.10
CA GLY A 462 24.15 5.76 -2.84
C GLY A 462 23.51 6.10 -4.19
N GLN A 463 22.29 5.64 -4.47
CA GLN A 463 21.58 5.88 -5.73
C GLN A 463 20.66 7.09 -5.62
N ALA A 464 20.72 8.00 -6.58
CA ALA A 464 19.76 9.08 -6.68
C ALA A 464 18.38 8.56 -7.09
N TYR A 465 17.33 9.01 -6.42
CA TYR A 465 15.95 8.58 -6.71
C TYR A 465 15.55 8.88 -8.17
N ASP A 466 15.81 10.10 -8.65
CA ASP A 466 15.62 10.47 -10.06
C ASP A 466 16.88 10.18 -10.89
N SER A 467 17.23 8.91 -11.02
CA SER A 467 18.29 8.44 -11.90
C SER A 467 17.85 7.20 -12.67
N GLU A 468 18.56 6.88 -13.76
CA GLU A 468 18.32 5.62 -14.48
C GLU A 468 18.60 4.42 -13.59
N GLN A 469 19.72 4.44 -12.87
CA GLN A 469 20.09 3.40 -11.90
C GLN A 469 19.00 3.17 -10.84
N GLY A 470 18.53 4.25 -10.19
CA GLY A 470 17.48 4.16 -9.16
C GLY A 470 16.16 3.59 -9.69
N ARG A 471 15.77 3.97 -10.91
CA ARG A 471 14.57 3.43 -11.59
C ARG A 471 14.73 1.96 -11.96
N THR A 472 15.90 1.57 -12.45
CA THR A 472 16.20 0.18 -12.81
C THR A 472 16.21 -0.72 -11.57
N THR A 473 16.84 -0.29 -10.47
CA THR A 473 16.76 -0.98 -9.17
C THR A 473 15.31 -1.12 -8.70
N ALA A 474 14.53 -0.03 -8.73
CA ALA A 474 13.13 -0.05 -8.33
C ALA A 474 12.30 -1.05 -9.15
N ALA A 475 12.42 -0.99 -10.48
CA ALA A 475 11.76 -1.91 -11.41
C ALA A 475 12.10 -3.37 -11.11
N ALA A 476 13.37 -3.67 -10.82
CA ALA A 476 13.83 -5.02 -10.51
C ALA A 476 13.25 -5.55 -9.19
N ILE A 477 13.22 -4.73 -8.14
CA ILE A 477 12.60 -5.09 -6.86
C ILE A 477 11.10 -5.32 -7.02
N THR A 478 10.38 -4.42 -7.70
CA THR A 478 8.95 -4.61 -7.95
C THR A 478 8.68 -5.84 -8.80
N SER A 479 9.50 -6.11 -9.81
CA SER A 479 9.42 -7.30 -10.63
C SER A 479 9.60 -8.57 -9.79
N LEU A 480 10.65 -8.64 -8.94
CA LEU A 480 10.88 -9.78 -8.06
C LEU A 480 9.69 -10.02 -7.11
N MET A 481 9.17 -8.95 -6.49
CA MET A 481 8.00 -9.03 -5.61
C MET A 481 6.80 -9.63 -6.34
N SER A 482 6.47 -9.11 -7.51
CA SER A 482 5.31 -9.56 -8.27
C SER A 482 5.45 -10.96 -8.84
N ALA A 483 6.62 -11.30 -9.37
CA ALA A 483 6.94 -12.66 -9.82
C ALA A 483 6.73 -13.68 -8.69
N THR A 484 7.29 -13.37 -7.53
CA THR A 484 7.18 -14.21 -6.33
C THR A 484 5.75 -14.31 -5.83
N ALA A 485 4.98 -13.21 -5.90
CA ALA A 485 3.58 -13.21 -5.50
C ALA A 485 2.70 -14.08 -6.40
N TYR A 486 2.86 -13.96 -7.72
CA TYR A 486 2.17 -14.83 -8.67
C TYR A 486 2.62 -16.30 -8.55
N ARG A 487 3.92 -16.57 -8.33
CA ARG A 487 4.41 -17.92 -8.05
C ARG A 487 3.71 -18.49 -6.83
N ARG A 488 3.73 -17.80 -5.69
CA ARG A 488 3.11 -18.31 -4.46
C ARG A 488 1.60 -18.50 -4.64
N SER A 489 0.92 -17.59 -5.34
CA SER A 489 -0.51 -17.74 -5.63
C SER A 489 -0.80 -19.00 -6.47
N ALA A 490 0.07 -19.34 -7.43
CA ALA A 490 -0.03 -20.59 -8.20
C ALA A 490 0.27 -21.84 -7.35
N GLU A 491 1.23 -21.76 -6.41
CA GLU A 491 1.50 -22.85 -5.46
C GLU A 491 0.31 -23.11 -4.52
N ILE A 492 -0.34 -22.06 -4.02
CA ILE A 492 -1.57 -22.21 -3.24
C ILE A 492 -2.67 -22.82 -4.10
N ALA A 493 -2.78 -22.43 -5.37
CA ALA A 493 -3.75 -23.02 -6.30
C ALA A 493 -3.49 -24.50 -6.59
N ALA A 494 -2.23 -24.94 -6.61
CA ALA A 494 -1.89 -26.35 -6.77
C ALA A 494 -2.42 -27.23 -5.62
N VAL A 495 -2.57 -26.65 -4.42
CA VAL A 495 -3.06 -27.35 -3.22
C VAL A 495 -4.56 -27.18 -3.02
N LEU A 496 -5.07 -25.94 -3.14
CA LEU A 496 -6.44 -25.57 -2.76
C LEU A 496 -7.34 -25.21 -3.96
N GLY A 497 -6.81 -25.26 -5.18
CA GLY A 497 -7.47 -24.82 -6.41
C GLY A 497 -7.30 -23.31 -6.68
N ALA A 498 -7.46 -22.90 -7.93
CA ALA A 498 -7.51 -21.48 -8.32
C ALA A 498 -8.70 -20.73 -7.65
N TYR A 499 -8.76 -19.40 -7.78
CA TYR A 499 -9.96 -18.68 -7.34
C TYR A 499 -11.21 -19.14 -8.11
N PRO A 500 -12.41 -19.16 -7.51
CA PRO A 500 -13.62 -19.70 -8.13
C PRO A 500 -13.93 -19.13 -9.52
N ALA A 501 -13.75 -17.82 -9.72
CA ALA A 501 -13.99 -17.16 -11.00
C ALA A 501 -12.81 -17.26 -12.01
N PHE A 502 -11.79 -18.08 -11.74
CA PHE A 502 -10.63 -18.22 -12.63
C PHE A 502 -10.96 -18.85 -13.99
N PRO A 503 -11.73 -19.96 -14.10
CA PRO A 503 -11.95 -20.64 -15.38
C PRO A 503 -12.43 -19.72 -16.52
N PRO A 504 -13.46 -18.86 -16.34
CA PRO A 504 -13.90 -17.94 -17.40
C PRO A 504 -12.91 -16.78 -17.65
N ASN A 505 -11.93 -16.56 -16.76
CA ASN A 505 -10.94 -15.49 -16.84
C ASN A 505 -9.53 -16.00 -17.17
N ALA A 506 -9.33 -17.32 -17.33
CA ALA A 506 -8.01 -17.94 -17.41
C ALA A 506 -7.12 -17.36 -18.51
N ALA A 507 -7.68 -17.15 -19.71
CA ALA A 507 -6.93 -16.58 -20.83
C ALA A 507 -6.49 -15.13 -20.57
N ALA A 508 -7.36 -14.30 -19.97
CA ALA A 508 -7.04 -12.92 -19.64
C ALA A 508 -6.01 -12.85 -18.51
N HIS A 509 -6.15 -13.68 -17.49
CA HIS A 509 -5.21 -13.77 -16.39
C HIS A 509 -3.82 -14.19 -16.88
N ARG A 510 -3.72 -15.25 -17.68
CA ARG A 510 -2.47 -15.71 -18.31
C ARG A 510 -1.81 -14.61 -19.14
N ARG A 511 -2.60 -13.89 -19.97
CA ARG A 511 -2.12 -12.75 -20.75
C ARG A 511 -1.47 -11.69 -19.85
N VAL A 512 -2.12 -11.31 -18.75
CA VAL A 512 -1.62 -10.29 -17.83
C VAL A 512 -0.32 -10.74 -17.14
N VAL A 513 -0.26 -11.97 -16.63
CA VAL A 513 0.95 -12.51 -15.99
C VAL A 513 2.11 -12.59 -17.00
N ALA A 514 1.85 -13.07 -18.22
CA ALA A 514 2.85 -13.11 -19.29
C ALA A 514 3.36 -11.70 -19.66
N ARG A 515 2.50 -10.68 -19.62
CA ARG A 515 2.90 -9.29 -19.86
C ARG A 515 3.79 -8.74 -18.76
N HIS A 516 3.53 -9.07 -17.49
CA HIS A 516 4.43 -8.72 -16.40
C HIS A 516 5.83 -9.34 -16.59
N ALA A 517 5.88 -10.64 -16.96
CA ALA A 517 7.13 -11.33 -17.26
C ALA A 517 7.85 -10.73 -18.49
N ALA A 518 7.12 -10.39 -19.55
CA ALA A 518 7.68 -9.73 -20.73
C ALA A 518 8.24 -8.33 -20.41
N ALA A 519 7.59 -7.58 -19.51
CA ALA A 519 8.09 -6.30 -19.04
C ALA A 519 9.42 -6.44 -18.28
N HIS A 520 9.64 -7.57 -17.59
CA HIS A 520 10.90 -7.84 -16.91
C HIS A 520 12.04 -8.09 -17.92
N ALA A 521 11.77 -8.85 -18.97
CA ALA A 521 12.76 -9.20 -19.99
C ALA A 521 13.34 -7.99 -20.75
N VAL A 522 12.64 -6.84 -20.75
CA VAL A 522 13.08 -5.62 -21.43
C VAL A 522 13.71 -4.58 -20.50
N ILE A 523 13.88 -4.88 -19.21
CA ILE A 523 14.60 -3.97 -18.31
C ILE A 523 16.06 -3.90 -18.74
N ARG A 524 16.51 -2.69 -19.10
CA ARG A 524 17.91 -2.45 -19.46
C ARG A 524 18.75 -2.37 -18.19
N GLN A 525 19.78 -3.20 -18.10
CA GLN A 525 20.75 -3.17 -17.01
C GLN A 525 21.87 -2.18 -17.35
N PRO A 526 22.08 -1.12 -16.56
CA PRO A 526 23.26 -0.29 -16.64
C PRO A 526 24.54 -1.11 -16.48
N ALA A 527 25.59 -0.77 -17.21
CA ALA A 527 26.85 -1.51 -17.22
C ALA A 527 27.61 -1.49 -15.87
N ASP A 528 27.20 -0.62 -14.94
CA ASP A 528 27.79 -0.40 -13.63
C ASP A 528 27.00 -1.06 -12.47
N LEU A 529 25.97 -1.87 -12.77
CA LEU A 529 25.06 -2.47 -11.79
C LEU A 529 25.41 -3.92 -11.39
N ASP A 530 26.70 -4.30 -11.45
CA ASP A 530 27.19 -5.65 -11.10
C ASP A 530 26.74 -6.13 -9.72
N ALA A 531 26.64 -5.22 -8.74
CA ALA A 531 26.21 -5.51 -7.37
C ALA A 531 24.76 -6.01 -7.25
N GLN A 532 23.94 -5.87 -8.30
CA GLN A 532 22.53 -6.30 -8.32
C GLN A 532 22.21 -7.32 -9.42
N ALA A 533 23.19 -7.90 -10.09
CA ALA A 533 22.96 -8.90 -11.14
C ALA A 533 22.06 -10.06 -10.66
N ASP A 534 22.21 -10.47 -9.39
CA ASP A 534 21.40 -11.49 -8.75
C ASP A 534 19.90 -11.12 -8.67
N LEU A 535 19.57 -9.84 -8.45
CA LEU A 535 18.18 -9.37 -8.34
C LEU A 535 17.41 -9.58 -9.66
N PHE A 536 18.03 -9.24 -10.79
CA PHE A 536 17.41 -9.44 -12.10
C PHE A 536 17.26 -10.91 -12.44
N LEU A 537 18.35 -11.68 -12.28
CA LEU A 537 18.35 -13.11 -12.55
C LEU A 537 17.27 -13.82 -11.74
N ARG A 538 17.19 -13.52 -10.45
CA ARG A 538 16.20 -14.12 -9.56
C ARG A 538 14.78 -13.74 -9.93
N ALA A 539 14.52 -12.47 -10.27
CA ALA A 539 13.20 -12.05 -10.73
C ALA A 539 12.75 -12.82 -11.98
N GLY A 540 13.65 -13.03 -12.95
CA GLY A 540 13.37 -13.85 -14.13
C GLY A 540 13.03 -15.30 -13.79
N GLN A 541 13.82 -15.93 -12.91
CA GLN A 541 13.56 -17.30 -12.45
C GLN A 541 12.21 -17.44 -11.73
N GLU A 542 11.83 -16.45 -10.92
CA GLU A 542 10.53 -16.45 -10.24
C GLU A 542 9.37 -16.25 -11.24
N TRP A 543 9.56 -15.49 -12.32
CA TRP A 543 8.56 -15.37 -13.40
C TRP A 543 8.37 -16.68 -14.15
N ASP A 544 9.47 -17.36 -14.51
CA ASP A 544 9.43 -18.67 -15.16
C ASP A 544 8.64 -19.68 -14.31
N ARG A 545 8.90 -19.70 -13.00
CA ARG A 545 8.16 -20.53 -12.04
C ARG A 545 6.69 -20.14 -11.94
N ALA A 546 6.39 -18.85 -11.86
CA ALA A 546 5.02 -18.34 -11.77
C ALA A 546 4.18 -18.74 -12.99
N LEU A 547 4.75 -18.63 -14.19
CA LEU A 547 4.11 -19.05 -15.44
C LEU A 547 3.96 -20.57 -15.49
N PHE A 548 5.04 -21.32 -15.20
CA PHE A 548 5.02 -22.78 -15.24
C PHE A 548 3.95 -23.39 -14.32
N LEU A 549 3.88 -22.91 -13.08
CA LEU A 549 2.89 -23.39 -12.10
C LEU A 549 1.49 -22.88 -12.43
N GLY A 550 1.36 -21.61 -12.82
CA GLY A 550 0.06 -21.01 -13.12
C GLY A 550 -0.61 -21.58 -14.36
N GLU A 551 0.15 -21.99 -15.38
CA GLU A 551 -0.41 -22.70 -16.54
C GLU A 551 -1.02 -24.06 -16.14
N ARG A 552 -0.40 -24.76 -15.19
CA ARG A 552 -0.83 -26.09 -14.73
C ARG A 552 -1.98 -26.03 -13.74
N HIS A 553 -1.97 -25.07 -12.82
CA HIS A 553 -2.85 -25.06 -11.64
C HIS A 553 -3.76 -23.83 -11.56
N GLY A 554 -3.56 -22.84 -12.42
CA GLY A 554 -4.16 -21.51 -12.28
C GLY A 554 -3.54 -20.72 -11.14
N TRP A 555 -4.18 -19.61 -10.77
CA TRP A 555 -3.76 -18.76 -9.65
C TRP A 555 -4.85 -18.69 -8.59
N ARG A 556 -4.46 -18.62 -7.32
CA ARG A 556 -5.39 -18.53 -6.19
C ARG A 556 -6.02 -17.15 -6.05
N ASN A 557 -5.40 -16.11 -6.61
CA ASN A 557 -5.77 -14.71 -6.38
C ASN A 557 -5.87 -13.95 -7.71
N ALA A 558 -6.98 -13.28 -7.96
CA ALA A 558 -7.21 -12.48 -9.17
C ALA A 558 -6.33 -11.22 -9.24
N HIS A 559 -5.95 -10.68 -8.08
CA HIS A 559 -5.16 -9.47 -7.91
C HIS A 559 -4.18 -9.71 -6.77
N VAL A 560 -2.91 -9.34 -6.93
CA VAL A 560 -1.84 -9.72 -5.97
C VAL A 560 -0.95 -8.59 -5.52
N THR A 561 -0.67 -7.59 -6.36
CA THR A 561 0.32 -6.55 -6.06
C THR A 561 -0.16 -5.13 -6.34
N LEU A 562 0.24 -4.21 -5.47
CA LEU A 562 0.01 -2.77 -5.58
C LEU A 562 1.00 -2.03 -4.67
N ILE A 563 1.14 -0.71 -4.80
CA ILE A 563 1.93 0.08 -3.85
C ILE A 563 1.03 1.04 -3.09
N ALA A 564 0.85 0.77 -1.80
CA ALA A 564 0.04 1.55 -0.88
C ALA A 564 0.81 2.77 -0.34
N PRO A 565 0.12 3.78 0.22
CA PRO A 565 0.78 4.97 0.78
C PRO A 565 1.45 4.74 2.14
N THR A 566 1.17 3.62 2.82
CA THR A 566 1.80 3.19 4.09
C THR A 566 1.91 4.25 5.20
N GLY A 567 0.99 5.22 5.28
CA GLY A 567 1.12 6.36 6.20
C GLY A 567 1.32 5.97 7.68
N THR A 568 0.40 5.21 8.27
CA THR A 568 0.51 4.77 9.68
C THR A 568 1.41 3.55 9.84
N THR A 569 1.32 2.59 8.94
CA THR A 569 2.06 1.32 9.02
C THR A 569 3.56 1.53 8.78
N GLY A 570 3.94 2.46 7.91
CA GLY A 570 5.33 2.85 7.71
C GLY A 570 5.93 3.48 8.97
N LEU A 571 5.18 4.32 9.70
CA LEU A 571 5.64 4.86 10.99
C LEU A 571 5.79 3.75 12.04
N ALA A 572 4.88 2.78 12.08
CA ALA A 572 5.01 1.62 12.96
C ALA A 572 6.23 0.74 12.61
N MET A 573 6.66 0.74 11.35
CA MET A 573 7.86 0.05 10.87
C MET A 573 9.13 0.93 10.86
N ASP A 574 9.10 2.12 11.47
CA ASP A 574 10.22 3.08 11.45
C ASP A 574 10.74 3.42 10.03
N CYS A 575 9.82 3.50 9.07
CA CYS A 575 10.18 3.81 7.70
C CYS A 575 10.53 5.30 7.52
N ALA A 576 11.65 5.57 6.85
CA ALA A 576 12.06 6.91 6.48
C ALA A 576 11.25 7.45 5.29
N THR A 577 10.91 6.59 4.33
CA THR A 577 10.04 6.93 3.19
C THR A 577 8.87 5.96 3.07
N MET A 578 7.76 6.47 2.51
CA MET A 578 6.48 5.76 2.49
C MET A 578 6.20 5.17 1.11
N GLY A 579 5.84 3.89 1.02
CA GLY A 579 5.57 3.25 -0.26
C GLY A 579 6.72 3.39 -1.26
N VAL A 580 6.39 3.87 -2.46
CA VAL A 580 7.35 4.22 -3.52
C VAL A 580 7.95 5.62 -3.34
N GLU A 581 7.47 6.44 -2.40
CA GLU A 581 7.86 7.85 -2.28
C GLU A 581 9.38 8.02 -2.06
N PRO A 582 9.98 9.08 -2.64
CA PRO A 582 11.27 9.57 -2.18
C PRO A 582 11.11 10.16 -0.78
N ASP A 583 12.24 10.54 -0.19
CA ASP A 583 12.16 11.26 1.07
C ASP A 583 11.47 12.61 0.88
N LEU A 584 10.57 12.98 1.79
CA LEU A 584 9.83 14.24 1.70
C LEU A 584 10.76 15.44 1.92
N SER A 585 11.62 15.32 2.93
CA SER A 585 12.66 16.27 3.36
C SER A 585 13.56 15.52 4.34
N LEU A 586 14.86 15.83 4.37
CA LEU A 586 15.82 15.17 5.28
C LEU A 586 15.53 15.48 6.76
N VAL A 587 14.84 16.61 7.02
CA VAL A 587 14.27 16.97 8.31
C VAL A 587 12.81 17.38 8.11
N LYS A 588 11.90 16.74 8.86
CA LYS A 588 10.45 16.90 8.68
C LYS A 588 9.76 17.25 9.99
N LEU A 589 8.66 17.99 9.89
CA LEU A 589 7.67 18.14 10.96
C LEU A 589 6.35 17.52 10.49
N GLN A 590 5.89 16.51 11.22
CA GLN A 590 4.58 15.92 10.99
C GLN A 590 3.57 16.55 11.94
N LYS A 591 2.47 17.12 11.43
CA LYS A 591 1.36 17.64 12.25
C LYS A 591 0.17 16.67 12.19
N SER A 592 -0.41 16.34 13.33
CA SER A 592 -1.65 15.56 13.42
C SER A 592 -2.88 16.48 13.45
N PRO A 593 -4.05 16.06 12.91
CA PRO A 593 -5.33 16.76 13.12
C PRO A 593 -5.69 16.93 14.60
N THR A 594 -5.14 16.06 15.47
CA THR A 594 -5.32 16.13 16.92
C THR A 594 -4.34 17.09 17.63
N GLY A 595 -3.52 17.83 16.87
CA GLY A 595 -2.58 18.80 17.43
C GLY A 595 -1.23 18.24 17.92
N SER A 596 -0.84 17.00 17.63
CA SER A 596 0.54 16.54 17.90
C SER A 596 1.53 16.96 16.80
N CYS A 597 2.79 17.25 17.15
CA CYS A 597 3.86 17.48 16.18
C CYS A 597 5.11 16.67 16.53
N MET A 598 5.73 16.07 15.52
CA MET A 598 6.93 15.26 15.67
C MET A 598 7.98 15.69 14.66
N ARG A 599 9.21 15.96 15.15
CA ARG A 599 10.38 16.18 14.30
C ARG A 599 11.00 14.84 13.95
N ILE A 600 11.16 14.57 12.65
CA ILE A 600 11.75 13.34 12.13
C ILE A 600 13.01 13.72 11.34
N VAL A 601 14.16 13.18 11.73
CA VAL A 601 15.42 13.33 11.00
C VAL A 601 15.69 12.03 10.25
N ASN A 602 16.05 12.13 8.97
CA ASN A 602 16.37 10.96 8.16
C ASN A 602 17.64 10.27 8.69
N THR A 603 17.51 9.02 9.13
CA THR A 603 18.59 8.19 9.69
C THR A 603 19.43 7.46 8.63
N THR A 604 19.05 7.57 7.36
CA THR A 604 19.70 6.91 6.21
C THR A 604 20.87 7.72 5.65
N VAL A 605 20.94 9.02 5.94
CA VAL A 605 22.00 9.92 5.46
C VAL A 605 23.42 9.42 5.79
N PRO A 606 23.74 8.98 7.03
CA PRO A 606 25.07 8.47 7.36
C PRO A 606 25.43 7.24 6.50
N THR A 607 24.50 6.27 6.39
CA THR A 607 24.68 5.05 5.58
C THR A 607 24.96 5.37 4.12
N ALA A 608 24.23 6.34 3.56
CA ALA A 608 24.43 6.82 2.19
C ALA A 608 25.83 7.42 1.99
N LEU A 609 26.29 8.27 2.91
CA LEU A 609 27.62 8.87 2.82
C LEU A 609 28.72 7.82 2.96
N GLU A 610 28.54 6.82 3.80
CA GLU A 610 29.47 5.68 3.87
C GLU A 610 29.46 4.87 2.56
N ALA A 611 28.31 4.72 1.89
CA ALA A 611 28.20 4.03 0.60
C ALA A 611 28.97 4.74 -0.50
N LEU A 612 28.94 6.07 -0.44
CA LEU A 612 29.61 6.98 -1.34
C LEU A 612 31.11 7.17 -1.03
N GLY A 613 31.64 6.45 -0.03
CA GLY A 613 33.07 6.44 0.32
C GLY A 613 33.54 7.67 1.10
N TYR A 614 32.66 8.36 1.81
CA TYR A 614 33.09 9.47 2.67
C TYR A 614 33.73 8.97 3.98
N PRO A 615 34.84 9.60 4.44
CA PRO A 615 35.43 9.26 5.73
C PRO A 615 34.53 9.72 6.88
N ARG A 616 34.60 9.04 8.04
CA ARG A 616 33.77 9.31 9.23
C ARG A 616 33.72 10.79 9.64
N ALA A 617 34.85 11.50 9.57
CA ALA A 617 34.90 12.92 9.89
C ALA A 617 34.09 13.79 8.92
N ALA A 618 34.05 13.45 7.64
CA ALA A 618 33.21 14.14 6.66
C ALA A 618 31.73 13.81 6.86
N VAL A 619 31.41 12.54 7.16
CA VAL A 619 30.05 12.10 7.49
C VAL A 619 29.48 12.94 8.64
N ALA A 620 30.21 13.04 9.76
CA ALA A 620 29.76 13.80 10.92
C ALA A 620 29.49 15.29 10.59
N ARG A 621 30.37 15.93 9.79
CA ARG A 621 30.18 17.32 9.36
C ARG A 621 28.94 17.51 8.48
N ILE A 622 28.74 16.63 7.49
CA ILE A 622 27.60 16.71 6.56
C ILE A 622 26.29 16.44 7.31
N VAL A 623 26.25 15.45 8.20
CA VAL A 623 25.09 15.15 9.04
C VAL A 623 24.76 16.32 9.95
N GLY A 624 25.76 16.92 10.61
CA GLY A 624 25.57 18.12 11.43
C GLY A 624 25.03 19.30 10.62
N PHE A 625 25.53 19.50 9.40
CA PHE A 625 25.00 20.52 8.48
C PHE A 625 23.52 20.26 8.15
N ILE A 626 23.15 19.04 7.76
CA ILE A 626 21.77 18.67 7.41
C ILE A 626 20.83 18.84 8.62
N ALA A 627 21.27 18.46 9.82
CA ALA A 627 20.48 18.63 11.03
C ALA A 627 20.17 20.11 11.33
N ALA A 628 21.10 21.01 11.01
CA ALA A 628 20.97 22.45 11.22
C ALA A 628 20.22 23.19 10.10
N HIS A 629 20.30 22.71 8.85
CA HIS A 629 19.75 23.43 7.68
C HIS A 629 18.52 22.75 7.05
N GLY A 630 18.30 21.48 7.34
CA GLY A 630 17.21 20.67 6.77
C GLY A 630 17.49 20.11 5.37
N HIS A 631 18.62 20.46 4.75
CA HIS A 631 18.99 20.03 3.40
C HIS A 631 20.50 19.76 3.25
N ALA A 632 20.88 19.04 2.19
CA ALA A 632 22.28 18.72 1.89
C ALA A 632 22.98 19.73 0.94
N LEU A 633 22.22 20.64 0.31
CA LEU A 633 22.79 21.63 -0.62
C LEU A 633 23.82 22.52 0.10
N GLY A 634 25.05 22.57 -0.42
CA GLY A 634 26.14 23.35 0.17
C GLY A 634 26.81 22.73 1.40
N ALA A 635 26.49 21.48 1.76
CA ALA A 635 27.08 20.82 2.92
C ALA A 635 28.63 20.73 2.79
N PRO A 636 29.41 21.19 3.81
CA PRO A 636 30.86 21.21 3.74
C PRO A 636 31.48 19.83 3.50
N GLY A 637 32.19 19.68 2.38
CA GLY A 637 32.86 18.44 1.99
C GLY A 637 31.96 17.43 1.27
N LEU A 638 30.69 17.74 0.99
CA LEU A 638 29.85 16.94 0.11
C LEU A 638 30.23 17.22 -1.36
N ARG A 639 30.65 16.18 -2.08
CA ARG A 639 31.01 16.27 -3.50
C ARG A 639 29.78 16.59 -4.36
N PRO A 640 29.88 17.52 -5.34
CA PRO A 640 28.74 17.97 -6.16
C PRO A 640 27.96 16.83 -6.84
N GLU A 641 28.67 15.83 -7.36
CA GLU A 641 28.10 14.67 -8.05
C GLU A 641 27.18 13.81 -7.16
N HIS A 642 27.39 13.86 -5.83
CA HIS A 642 26.61 13.07 -4.87
C HIS A 642 25.37 13.79 -4.33
N GLN A 643 25.21 15.08 -4.65
CA GLN A 643 24.10 15.88 -4.13
C GLN A 643 22.73 15.35 -4.59
N ALA A 644 22.65 14.69 -5.75
CA ALA A 644 21.42 14.10 -6.26
C ALA A 644 20.90 12.91 -5.42
N VAL A 645 21.78 12.22 -4.67
CA VAL A 645 21.40 11.11 -3.77
C VAL A 645 20.53 11.61 -2.62
N PHE A 646 20.73 12.86 -2.20
CA PHE A 646 20.03 13.50 -1.09
C PHE A 646 18.89 14.42 -1.54
N ALA A 647 18.48 14.33 -2.81
CA ALA A 647 17.33 15.08 -3.30
C ALA A 647 16.03 14.54 -2.70
N CYS A 648 15.13 15.44 -2.30
CA CYS A 648 13.86 15.12 -1.65
C CYS A 648 12.67 15.58 -2.51
N ALA A 649 11.45 15.22 -2.12
CA ALA A 649 10.25 15.69 -2.80
C ALA A 649 9.99 17.20 -2.60
N LEU A 650 10.53 17.79 -1.53
CA LEU A 650 10.48 19.21 -1.22
C LEU A 650 11.87 19.74 -0.84
N GLY A 651 12.01 21.06 -0.85
CA GLY A 651 13.21 21.77 -0.39
C GLY A 651 14.08 22.33 -1.52
N PRO A 652 15.24 22.92 -1.19
CA PRO A 652 16.08 23.66 -2.15
C PRO A 652 16.61 22.83 -3.32
N ARG A 653 16.63 21.49 -3.18
CA ARG A 653 16.95 20.55 -4.25
C ARG A 653 15.84 19.51 -4.38
N ALA A 654 14.66 19.98 -4.75
CA ALA A 654 13.52 19.11 -5.01
C ALA A 654 13.77 18.22 -6.24
N ILE A 655 13.24 17.01 -6.19
CA ILE A 655 13.18 16.10 -7.34
C ILE A 655 12.31 16.73 -8.43
N ASP A 656 12.78 16.67 -9.66
CA ASP A 656 12.03 17.10 -10.84
C ASP A 656 10.65 16.40 -10.90
N PRO A 657 9.54 17.11 -11.19
CA PRO A 657 8.21 16.50 -11.23
C PRO A 657 8.12 15.31 -12.19
N MET A 658 8.82 15.36 -13.33
CA MET A 658 8.87 14.24 -14.26
C MET A 658 9.73 13.07 -13.73
N GLY A 659 10.65 13.32 -12.78
CA GLY A 659 11.37 12.28 -12.04
C GLY A 659 10.43 11.37 -11.25
N HIS A 660 9.39 11.93 -10.64
CA HIS A 660 8.33 11.14 -10.00
C HIS A 660 7.57 10.30 -11.03
N VAL A 661 7.15 10.88 -12.16
CA VAL A 661 6.43 10.16 -13.22
C VAL A 661 7.29 9.02 -13.78
N ARG A 662 8.58 9.27 -14.04
CA ARG A 662 9.53 8.27 -14.55
C ARG A 662 9.70 7.11 -13.57
N MET A 663 9.76 7.38 -12.26
CA MET A 663 9.83 6.33 -11.24
C MET A 663 8.54 5.50 -11.21
N MET A 664 7.37 6.15 -11.21
CA MET A 664 6.09 5.43 -11.28
C MET A 664 6.01 4.53 -12.51
N ALA A 665 6.43 5.05 -13.67
CA ALA A 665 6.41 4.32 -14.93
C ALA A 665 7.38 3.13 -14.95
N ALA A 666 8.48 3.20 -14.19
CA ALA A 666 9.43 2.10 -14.08
C ALA A 666 8.86 0.90 -13.31
N VAL A 667 7.99 1.13 -12.31
CA VAL A 667 7.46 0.07 -11.44
C VAL A 667 6.04 -0.38 -11.81
N GLN A 668 5.23 0.48 -12.43
CA GLN A 668 3.83 0.20 -12.81
C GLN A 668 3.65 -1.09 -13.64
N PRO A 669 4.53 -1.45 -14.60
CA PRO A 669 4.38 -2.66 -15.40
C PRO A 669 4.43 -3.95 -14.62
N PHE A 670 4.82 -3.94 -13.34
CA PHE A 670 4.89 -5.12 -12.49
C PHE A 670 3.73 -5.21 -11.50
N LEU A 671 2.83 -4.23 -11.44
CA LEU A 671 1.76 -4.20 -10.45
C LEU A 671 0.43 -4.61 -11.08
N SER A 672 -0.28 -5.58 -10.45
CA SER A 672 -1.64 -5.92 -10.87
C SER A 672 -2.59 -4.74 -10.62
N GLY A 673 -2.38 -4.01 -9.53
CA GLY A 673 -3.03 -2.76 -9.19
C GLY A 673 -2.25 -1.54 -9.67
N ALA A 674 -2.38 -0.45 -8.94
CA ALA A 674 -1.77 0.84 -9.23
C ALA A 674 -0.86 1.29 -8.07
N ILE A 675 -0.46 2.56 -8.12
CA ILE A 675 0.51 3.15 -7.22
C ILE A 675 -0.13 4.34 -6.52
N SER A 676 -0.22 4.30 -5.19
CA SER A 676 -0.52 5.50 -4.42
C SER A 676 0.74 6.34 -4.31
N LYS A 677 0.84 7.38 -5.13
CA LYS A 677 2.00 8.26 -5.21
C LYS A 677 1.58 9.67 -5.57
N THR A 678 2.05 10.65 -4.79
CA THR A 678 1.83 12.06 -5.08
C THR A 678 2.98 12.61 -5.93
N ILE A 679 2.69 13.18 -7.08
CA ILE A 679 3.69 13.95 -7.84
C ILE A 679 3.74 15.35 -7.25
N ARG A 680 4.84 15.70 -6.58
CA ARG A 680 5.00 17.03 -5.99
C ARG A 680 5.47 18.03 -7.03
N LEU A 681 4.92 19.24 -6.95
CA LEU A 681 5.34 20.37 -7.76
C LEU A 681 5.73 21.55 -6.85
N PRO A 682 6.73 22.34 -7.25
CA PRO A 682 7.06 23.57 -6.55
C PRO A 682 5.92 24.61 -6.64
N ALA A 683 5.90 25.58 -5.73
CA ALA A 683 4.81 26.55 -5.62
C ALA A 683 4.62 27.41 -6.89
N ASP A 684 5.70 27.63 -7.65
CA ASP A 684 5.75 28.38 -8.91
C ASP A 684 5.40 27.56 -10.15
N ALA A 685 5.15 26.25 -10.02
CA ALA A 685 4.68 25.42 -11.12
C ALA A 685 3.38 25.98 -11.70
N THR A 686 3.22 25.87 -13.01
CA THR A 686 2.09 26.40 -13.78
C THR A 686 1.00 25.36 -14.01
N VAL A 687 -0.15 25.80 -14.52
CA VAL A 687 -1.21 24.90 -14.99
C VAL A 687 -0.72 24.01 -16.14
N ASP A 688 0.16 24.54 -16.99
CA ASP A 688 0.70 23.81 -18.14
C ASP A 688 1.66 22.69 -17.69
N ASP A 689 2.40 22.89 -16.59
CA ASP A 689 3.22 21.83 -15.98
C ASP A 689 2.36 20.67 -15.47
N VAL A 690 1.22 20.97 -14.82
CA VAL A 690 0.25 19.95 -14.38
C VAL A 690 -0.33 19.20 -15.58
N ALA A 691 -0.73 19.93 -16.63
CA ALA A 691 -1.24 19.33 -17.87
C ALA A 691 -0.19 18.41 -18.53
N ALA A 692 1.07 18.83 -18.57
CA ALA A 692 2.18 18.05 -19.11
C ALA A 692 2.43 16.76 -18.30
N ILE A 693 2.36 16.83 -16.96
CA ILE A 693 2.48 15.66 -16.08
C ILE A 693 1.36 14.66 -16.33
N PHE A 694 0.11 15.12 -16.39
CA PHE A 694 -1.05 14.28 -16.69
C PHE A 694 -0.93 13.60 -18.05
N TYR A 695 -0.55 14.36 -19.08
CA TYR A 695 -0.35 13.82 -20.42
C TYR A 695 0.80 12.81 -20.48
N ALA A 696 1.91 13.09 -19.79
CA ALA A 696 3.05 12.18 -19.69
C ALA A 696 2.70 10.89 -18.95
N GLY A 697 1.85 10.97 -17.91
CA GLY A 697 1.35 9.79 -17.20
C GLY A 697 0.61 8.83 -18.12
N TRP A 698 -0.32 9.35 -18.94
CA TRP A 698 -1.00 8.57 -19.98
C TRP A 698 -0.02 7.94 -20.96
N ARG A 699 0.88 8.76 -21.54
CA ARG A 699 1.88 8.32 -22.52
C ARG A 699 2.83 7.24 -22.00
N LYS A 700 3.01 7.15 -20.68
CA LYS A 700 3.89 6.18 -20.01
C LYS A 700 3.16 4.95 -19.49
N GLY A 701 1.85 4.83 -19.71
CA GLY A 701 1.07 3.67 -19.28
C GLY A 701 0.86 3.61 -17.77
N LEU A 702 0.80 4.75 -17.09
CA LEU A 702 0.36 4.79 -15.70
C LEU A 702 -1.13 4.44 -15.62
N LYS A 703 -1.57 3.87 -14.49
CA LYS A 703 -2.98 3.59 -14.23
C LYS A 703 -3.70 4.77 -13.57
N ALA A 704 -3.02 5.46 -12.66
CA ALA A 704 -3.51 6.67 -12.01
C ALA A 704 -2.40 7.69 -11.77
N VAL A 705 -2.76 8.96 -11.73
CA VAL A 705 -1.87 10.08 -11.40
C VAL A 705 -2.59 11.08 -10.49
N ALA A 706 -1.89 11.51 -9.45
CA ALA A 706 -2.30 12.62 -8.59
C ALA A 706 -1.13 13.60 -8.42
N VAL A 707 -1.43 14.89 -8.41
CA VAL A 707 -0.46 15.96 -8.23
C VAL A 707 -0.70 16.70 -6.93
N TYR A 708 0.35 17.27 -6.35
CA TYR A 708 0.25 18.19 -5.23
C TYR A 708 1.26 19.31 -5.43
N ARG A 709 0.76 20.51 -5.77
CA ARG A 709 1.58 21.71 -5.82
C ARG A 709 1.72 22.28 -4.42
N ASP A 710 2.92 22.69 -4.05
CA ASP A 710 3.11 23.39 -2.78
C ASP A 710 2.21 24.64 -2.73
N SER A 711 1.58 24.88 -1.57
CA SER A 711 0.56 25.91 -1.35
C SER A 711 -0.76 25.75 -2.14
N ALA A 712 -1.03 24.58 -2.73
CA ALA A 712 -2.33 24.30 -3.35
C ALA A 712 -3.49 24.31 -2.34
N LYS A 713 -3.25 23.94 -1.08
CA LYS A 713 -4.27 24.03 -0.02
C LYS A 713 -3.82 24.97 1.10
N VAL A 714 -4.79 25.64 1.74
CA VAL A 714 -4.55 26.48 2.92
C VAL A 714 -3.97 25.67 4.09
N GLY A 715 -4.52 24.48 4.36
CA GLY A 715 -4.02 23.57 5.39
C GLY A 715 -3.16 22.44 4.82
N GLN A 716 -1.98 22.20 5.41
CA GLN A 716 -1.10 21.08 5.04
C GLN A 716 -0.72 20.20 6.25
N SER A 717 -0.88 18.88 6.12
CA SER A 717 -0.61 17.92 7.21
C SER A 717 0.88 17.59 7.38
N LEU A 718 1.67 17.75 6.31
CA LEU A 718 3.10 17.49 6.26
C LEU A 718 3.79 18.68 5.59
N SER A 719 4.82 19.22 6.23
CA SER A 719 5.64 20.32 5.70
C SER A 719 7.12 19.98 5.85
N GLY A 720 7.92 20.35 4.84
CA GLY A 720 9.37 20.33 4.94
C GLY A 720 9.86 21.45 5.86
N VAL A 721 10.94 21.23 6.60
CA VAL A 721 11.57 22.28 7.40
C VAL A 721 12.73 22.86 6.62
N THR A 722 12.57 24.08 6.10
CA THR A 722 13.70 24.93 5.73
C THR A 722 13.93 25.87 6.91
N LEU A 723 14.97 25.63 7.71
CA LEU A 723 15.32 26.56 8.80
C LEU A 723 15.95 27.81 8.19
N PRO A 724 15.54 29.03 8.60
CA PRO A 724 16.17 30.24 8.11
C PRO A 724 17.66 30.25 8.46
N LEU A 725 18.49 30.63 7.48
CA LEU A 725 19.90 30.92 7.73
C LEU A 725 19.98 32.17 8.61
N GLN A 726 20.45 31.97 9.84
CA GLN A 726 20.73 32.94 10.92
C GLN A 726 19.60 33.21 11.94
N GLY A 727 19.92 32.95 13.21
CA GLY A 727 19.74 33.98 14.23
C GLY A 727 18.72 33.77 15.36
N THR A 728 18.19 32.58 15.63
CA THR A 728 17.50 32.34 16.91
C THR A 728 17.78 30.94 17.41
N ALA A 729 18.57 30.83 18.47
CA ALA A 729 18.77 29.60 19.21
C ALA A 729 17.42 29.14 19.80
N VAL A 730 16.92 28.00 19.34
CA VAL A 730 15.97 27.21 20.12
C VAL A 730 16.82 26.46 21.15
N PRO A 731 16.54 26.54 22.46
CA PRO A 731 17.35 25.87 23.47
C PRO A 731 17.45 24.38 23.17
N ASP A 732 18.69 23.92 23.03
CA ASP A 732 19.06 22.56 22.65
C ASP A 732 19.01 21.67 23.89
N ALA A 733 17.82 21.12 24.19
CA ALA A 733 17.60 20.25 25.35
C ALA A 733 17.61 18.74 25.00
N TYR A 734 17.97 18.36 23.78
CA TYR A 734 17.89 16.96 23.32
C TYR A 734 19.14 16.45 22.58
N LEU A 735 20.26 17.17 22.66
CA LEU A 735 21.57 16.73 22.17
C LEU A 735 22.59 16.62 23.31
N ASP A 736 22.22 15.94 24.39
CA ASP A 736 23.19 15.40 25.35
C ASP A 736 23.05 13.87 25.33
N PRO A 737 23.98 13.12 24.68
CA PRO A 737 24.07 11.69 24.88
C PRO A 737 24.69 11.50 26.26
N GLY A 738 23.84 11.53 27.29
CA GLY A 738 24.26 11.55 28.69
C GLY A 738 25.41 10.59 28.98
N GLU A 739 26.39 11.08 29.76
CA GLU A 739 27.52 10.29 30.23
C GLU A 739 27.04 8.94 30.79
N PRO A 740 27.76 7.83 30.49
CA PRO A 740 27.43 6.55 31.09
C PRO A 740 27.53 6.67 32.61
N ALA A 741 26.41 6.42 33.30
CA ALA A 741 26.35 6.42 34.75
C ALA A 741 27.44 5.49 35.31
N ALA A 742 28.35 6.07 36.10
CA ALA A 742 29.34 5.32 36.86
C ALA A 742 28.60 4.35 37.80
N HIS A 743 28.85 3.05 37.62
CA HIS A 743 28.40 2.04 38.57
C HIS A 743 29.10 2.27 39.92
N PRO A 744 28.38 2.30 41.06
CA PRO A 744 29.03 2.18 42.35
C PRO A 744 29.55 0.75 42.49
N VAL A 745 30.87 0.63 42.66
CA VAL A 745 31.53 -0.59 43.11
C VAL A 745 31.11 -0.81 44.58
N PRO A 746 30.51 -1.96 44.95
CA PRO A 746 30.30 -2.30 46.34
C PRO A 746 31.62 -2.82 46.94
N GLU A 747 31.98 -2.32 48.12
CA GLU A 747 32.83 -3.06 49.07
C GLU A 747 32.10 -4.31 49.60
#